data_AF-A0A3M1TNK3-F1
#
_entry.id   AF-A0A3M1TNK3-F1
#
_cell.length_a   1.000
_cell.length_b   1.000
_cell.length_c   1.000
_cell.angle_alpha   90.00
_cell.angle_beta   90.00
_cell.angle_gamma   90.00
#
_symmetry.space_group_name_H-M   'P 1'
#
loop_
_entity.id
_entity.type
_entity.pdbx_description
1 polymer ?
#
loop_
_entity_poly.entity_id
_entity_poly.type
_entity_poly.pdbx_seq_one_letter_code
_entity_poly.pdbx_strand_id
1 'polypeptide(L)'
;MFARCLLCLEAGEEPKRVAGAVGALLGRPAALHVVAVLAGPARGWVLGARPQNAEWRRHDWSLSELQGAFRAVADEVTAEVVWEFDHEGLREAVREQRCECVALAVSGERLPRRVFELVSLAELCERPVLWLGGVRSGRAGRRAVVLYEGDVRRVARALALLRDRLGPGDELLLLARGAPDPRLVAPAEVAELAGLACRLRSVGLDAELGELRARLTAFLEEEGVDLVVLVPEAIRPLTALAARWLGWDELSRGDPSLLVLAPEERPAGTPPPLDAPDVLLVRGRARVCVVSRASLGGPRPPADSVVVVARGERLAELAPRSGVAEFSWTDPEQAPAVLGFGRATASEDVLAGVELVVRVVDPGPAPLVLADADLDGEALAALARAAAAARARLLVVRTRRERSCGSVRQALRDAALEPVVFDAHLLLDTGGGDDVPPEARGVILLRLGRRLRFAGLDVRALCVLPTPLLPSCTAGLRVLSATDEVGLREALAAERAPPKGGAGRSAALRALADATALEDARVEVEFDNAAARGRLLRLVGEARRSVHLQTYIVHDDPTTRTLEAALVAAAARGVAVRVLVDSLYSLHGSFGLRNALLERLAETPGVEVRPLAPVGPLPGLVELKRRCHRKLVVVDAARALVTGRNLAESYFTSFSEVALVPDDPWERVPWLDAGALLEGPLVARVEEAFLASWREAGGEEVPPGEERPAERSLRTHARLVLHEGLLDANTLEAYACLVRSARRRITAVNTFPLIHELEHLLLAALARGVRVRLLIGNVRPKHGRERTPFASANPLRDVADELVRGHLDPLVEAGAEVVEARVFPEPGWGWRVESVWPHVHAKFLAADGECFAVGSANFDATASYWESEALLLVEDPESTRRLEAALDALFAAGARLDPGDPSWRDGAPRRARLRRFWPRVLG
;
A
#
# COMPACT_ATOMS: atom_id res chain seq x y z
N MET A 1 17.26 32.20 3.33
CA MET A 1 17.53 32.41 1.88
C MET A 1 18.15 31.17 1.28
N PHE A 2 17.81 30.81 0.03
CA PHE A 2 18.66 29.89 -0.72
C PHE A 2 19.90 30.66 -1.16
N ALA A 3 20.99 30.51 -0.43
CA ALA A 3 22.21 31.27 -0.70
C ALA A 3 22.81 30.88 -2.06
N ARG A 4 22.64 29.60 -2.45
CA ARG A 4 23.24 29.02 -3.66
C ARG A 4 22.15 28.33 -4.48
N CYS A 5 21.93 28.77 -5.71
CA CYS A 5 20.89 28.22 -6.59
C CYS A 5 21.48 27.69 -7.90
N LEU A 6 20.95 26.58 -8.39
CA LEU A 6 21.18 26.09 -9.74
C LEU A 6 20.02 26.54 -10.62
N LEU A 7 20.29 27.14 -11.79
CA LEU A 7 19.28 27.49 -12.79
C LEU A 7 19.55 26.71 -14.07
N CYS A 8 18.65 25.80 -14.43
CA CYS A 8 18.66 25.13 -15.73
C CYS A 8 17.82 25.94 -16.72
N LEU A 9 18.46 26.41 -17.79
CA LEU A 9 17.86 27.27 -18.81
C LEU A 9 17.82 26.54 -20.17
N GLU A 10 16.62 26.28 -20.69
CA GLU A 10 16.45 25.64 -22.00
C GLU A 10 16.66 26.64 -23.15
N ALA A 11 17.38 26.23 -24.20
CA ALA A 11 17.46 26.94 -25.47
C ALA A 11 16.08 27.44 -25.95
N GLY A 12 15.96 28.76 -26.15
CA GLY A 12 14.70 29.43 -26.55
C GLY A 12 14.13 30.38 -25.50
N GLU A 13 14.55 30.25 -24.25
CA GLU A 13 14.15 31.14 -23.16
C GLU A 13 14.89 32.49 -23.21
N GLU A 14 14.22 33.61 -22.90
CA GLU A 14 14.88 34.92 -22.84
C GLU A 14 15.55 35.14 -21.47
N PRO A 15 16.89 35.24 -21.36
CA PRO A 15 17.58 35.31 -20.07
C PRO A 15 17.13 36.47 -19.17
N LYS A 16 16.80 37.63 -19.75
CA LYS A 16 16.31 38.79 -18.99
C LYS A 16 14.94 38.54 -18.36
N ARG A 17 14.04 37.86 -19.08
CA ARG A 17 12.72 37.45 -18.57
C ARG A 17 12.88 36.50 -17.39
N VAL A 18 13.72 35.48 -17.56
CA VAL A 18 14.01 34.48 -16.52
C VAL A 18 14.68 35.13 -15.31
N ALA A 19 15.60 36.08 -15.51
CA ALA A 19 16.20 36.85 -14.43
C ALA A 19 15.15 37.61 -13.63
N GLY A 20 14.18 38.24 -14.28
CA GLY A 20 13.04 38.88 -13.60
C GLY A 20 12.24 37.90 -12.73
N ALA A 21 11.97 36.70 -13.24
CA ALA A 21 11.28 35.65 -12.51
C ALA A 21 12.08 35.12 -11.30
N VAL A 22 13.38 34.89 -11.50
CA VAL A 22 14.33 34.51 -10.43
C VAL A 22 14.36 35.59 -9.35
N GLY A 23 14.50 36.86 -9.73
CA GLY A 23 14.47 37.99 -8.78
C GLY A 23 13.16 38.08 -8.00
N ALA A 24 12.03 37.83 -8.67
CA ALA A 24 10.71 37.87 -8.05
C ALA A 24 10.46 36.70 -7.08
N LEU A 25 10.88 35.48 -7.42
CA LEU A 25 10.51 34.25 -6.68
C LEU A 25 11.61 33.74 -5.74
N LEU A 26 12.88 33.93 -6.09
CA LEU A 26 14.04 33.52 -5.31
C LEU A 26 14.70 34.69 -4.56
N GLY A 27 14.32 35.93 -4.87
CA GLY A 27 14.98 37.12 -4.32
C GLY A 27 16.36 37.33 -4.93
N ARG A 28 17.35 37.70 -4.12
CA ARG A 28 18.74 37.92 -4.56
C ARG A 28 19.68 36.87 -3.95
N PRO A 29 19.84 35.67 -4.56
CA PRO A 29 20.78 34.66 -4.08
C PRO A 29 22.23 35.19 -4.03
N ALA A 30 23.00 34.70 -3.06
CA ALA A 30 24.42 35.03 -2.94
C ALA A 30 25.23 34.42 -4.11
N ALA A 31 24.84 33.26 -4.60
CA ALA A 31 25.40 32.63 -5.79
C ALA A 31 24.32 31.97 -6.66
N LEU A 32 24.40 32.19 -7.96
CA LEU A 32 23.56 31.56 -8.97
C LEU A 32 24.45 30.88 -10.02
N HIS A 33 24.31 29.57 -10.16
CA HIS A 33 24.96 28.79 -11.20
C HIS A 33 23.96 28.53 -12.33
N VAL A 34 24.25 29.02 -13.54
CA VAL A 34 23.36 28.92 -14.70
C VAL A 34 23.87 27.86 -15.67
N VAL A 35 23.10 26.80 -15.86
CA VAL A 35 23.39 25.76 -16.86
C VAL A 35 22.44 25.94 -18.03
N ALA A 36 22.97 26.44 -19.15
CA ALA A 36 22.22 26.65 -20.38
C ALA A 36 22.34 25.42 -21.30
N VAL A 37 21.21 24.81 -21.67
CA VAL A 37 21.16 23.54 -22.40
C VAL A 37 20.75 23.77 -23.86
N LEU A 38 21.63 23.43 -24.82
CA LEU A 38 21.48 23.78 -26.23
C LEU A 38 20.61 22.80 -27.06
N ALA A 39 20.75 21.46 -26.89
CA ALA A 39 19.85 20.41 -27.40
C ALA A 39 20.43 18.98 -27.19
N GLY A 40 19.65 18.03 -26.67
CA GLY A 40 20.05 16.62 -26.46
C GLY A 40 19.02 15.55 -26.88
N PRO A 41 19.43 14.30 -27.21
CA PRO A 41 18.63 13.23 -27.80
C PRO A 41 17.72 12.52 -26.79
N ALA A 42 16.70 11.84 -27.33
CA ALA A 42 15.74 11.05 -26.56
C ALA A 42 16.41 9.87 -25.83
N ARG A 43 16.69 10.03 -24.52
CA ARG A 43 16.73 8.97 -23.50
C ARG A 43 16.84 9.62 -22.11
N GLY A 44 15.74 9.65 -21.37
CA GLY A 44 15.71 10.06 -19.95
C GLY A 44 15.71 11.57 -19.76
N TRP A 45 14.65 12.10 -19.13
CA TRP A 45 14.44 13.53 -18.98
C TRP A 45 15.42 14.19 -17.99
N VAL A 46 16.11 15.26 -18.42
CA VAL A 46 16.03 16.57 -17.73
C VAL A 46 15.65 17.66 -18.75
N LEU A 47 15.99 17.55 -20.05
CA LEU A 47 15.39 18.31 -21.16
C LEU A 47 15.45 17.53 -22.50
N GLY A 48 14.31 17.17 -23.12
CA GLY A 48 14.26 16.93 -24.58
C GLY A 48 13.27 15.89 -25.16
N ALA A 49 12.54 16.33 -26.21
CA ALA A 49 12.34 15.60 -27.48
C ALA A 49 12.41 16.63 -28.65
N ARG A 50 12.91 16.23 -29.84
CA ARG A 50 13.03 17.11 -31.02
C ARG A 50 11.65 17.56 -31.56
N PRO A 51 11.46 18.85 -31.92
CA PRO A 51 10.47 19.20 -32.93
C PRO A 51 10.96 18.70 -34.29
N GLN A 52 10.09 18.04 -35.06
CA GLN A 52 10.47 17.51 -36.37
C GLN A 52 10.70 18.59 -37.43
N ASN A 53 10.23 19.83 -37.23
CA ASN A 53 10.38 20.93 -38.17
C ASN A 53 10.39 22.29 -37.45
N ALA A 54 11.56 22.85 -37.17
CA ALA A 54 11.72 24.29 -36.92
C ALA A 54 13.19 24.66 -37.14
N GLU A 55 13.45 25.58 -38.06
CA GLU A 55 14.76 26.22 -38.25
C GLU A 55 15.15 26.97 -36.96
N TRP A 56 15.88 26.30 -36.08
CA TRP A 56 16.46 26.97 -34.92
C TRP A 56 17.58 27.90 -35.39
N ARG A 57 17.32 29.21 -35.27
CA ARG A 57 18.37 30.23 -35.29
C ARG A 57 19.32 29.89 -34.13
N ARG A 58 20.61 29.71 -34.41
CA ARG A 58 21.65 29.69 -33.36
C ARG A 58 21.50 30.98 -32.54
N HIS A 59 20.88 30.90 -31.38
CA HIS A 59 21.16 31.89 -30.34
C HIS A 59 22.50 31.48 -29.76
N ASP A 60 23.56 32.14 -30.25
CA ASP A 60 24.90 32.02 -29.68
C ASP A 60 24.89 32.72 -28.31
N TRP A 61 24.32 32.10 -27.28
CA TRP A 61 24.49 32.61 -25.92
C TRP A 61 25.96 32.54 -25.56
N SER A 62 26.58 33.70 -25.46
CA SER A 62 27.90 33.80 -24.83
C SER A 62 27.74 33.69 -23.31
N LEU A 63 28.76 33.12 -22.65
CA LEU A 63 28.83 33.10 -21.19
C LEU A 63 28.68 34.51 -20.59
N SER A 64 29.21 35.53 -21.28
CA SER A 64 29.11 36.93 -20.87
C SER A 64 27.68 37.46 -20.90
N GLU A 65 26.86 37.05 -21.87
CA GLU A 65 25.45 37.46 -21.95
C GLU A 65 24.61 36.83 -20.85
N LEU A 66 24.81 35.53 -20.58
CA LEU A 66 24.13 34.83 -19.49
C LEU A 66 24.51 35.45 -18.14
N GLN A 67 25.81 35.59 -17.86
CA GLN A 67 26.27 36.24 -16.64
C GLN A 67 25.73 37.68 -16.53
N GLY A 68 25.77 38.45 -17.61
CA GLY A 68 25.25 39.81 -17.65
C GLY A 68 23.75 39.90 -17.33
N ALA A 69 22.95 38.97 -17.84
CA ALA A 69 21.50 38.94 -17.62
C ALA A 69 21.13 38.69 -16.14
N PHE A 70 21.89 37.85 -15.45
CA PHE A 70 21.56 37.44 -14.07
C PHE A 70 22.31 38.23 -12.97
N ARG A 71 23.33 39.04 -13.30
CA ARG A 71 24.07 39.89 -12.32
C ARG A 71 23.18 40.86 -11.54
N ALA A 72 22.05 41.26 -12.11
CA ALA A 72 21.11 42.15 -11.42
C ALA A 72 20.39 41.45 -10.25
N VAL A 73 20.31 40.11 -10.29
CA VAL A 73 19.48 39.30 -9.39
C VAL A 73 20.28 38.32 -8.54
N ALA A 74 21.61 38.30 -8.61
CA ALA A 74 22.47 37.51 -7.72
C ALA A 74 23.79 38.24 -7.45
N ASP A 75 24.44 37.95 -6.33
CA ASP A 75 25.72 38.59 -5.99
C ASP A 75 26.89 37.96 -6.77
N GLU A 76 26.90 36.63 -6.89
CA GLU A 76 27.81 35.87 -7.72
C GLU A 76 27.02 35.11 -8.81
N VAL A 77 27.46 35.20 -10.07
CA VAL A 77 26.86 34.45 -11.19
C VAL A 77 27.94 33.69 -11.92
N THR A 78 27.78 32.37 -11.96
CA THR A 78 28.55 31.47 -12.84
C THR A 78 27.61 30.92 -13.92
N ALA A 79 28.16 30.63 -15.09
CA ALA A 79 27.38 30.09 -16.18
C ALA A 79 28.19 29.06 -16.94
N GLU A 80 27.52 28.04 -17.45
CA GLU A 80 28.04 27.08 -18.41
C GLU A 80 27.00 26.80 -19.49
N VAL A 81 27.49 26.38 -20.66
CA VAL A 81 26.65 26.03 -21.80
C VAL A 81 26.96 24.58 -22.16
N VAL A 82 25.95 23.73 -22.05
CA VAL A 82 26.08 22.28 -22.26
C VAL A 82 25.16 21.84 -23.41
N TRP A 83 25.59 20.80 -24.12
CA TRP A 83 24.77 20.19 -25.18
C TRP A 83 23.69 19.29 -24.59
N GLU A 84 24.06 18.45 -23.62
CA GLU A 84 23.18 17.50 -22.93
C GLU A 84 23.30 17.72 -21.41
N PHE A 85 22.17 17.56 -20.71
CA PHE A 85 22.12 17.64 -19.26
C PHE A 85 21.06 16.68 -18.76
N ASP A 86 21.46 15.66 -17.99
CA ASP A 86 20.59 14.58 -17.52
C ASP A 86 20.44 14.60 -15.99
N HIS A 87 19.80 13.58 -15.43
CA HIS A 87 19.58 13.45 -14.00
C HIS A 87 20.88 13.34 -13.18
N GLU A 88 21.93 12.74 -13.74
CA GLU A 88 23.20 12.54 -13.06
C GLU A 88 24.01 13.85 -13.06
N GLY A 89 24.09 14.51 -14.22
CA GLY A 89 24.71 15.84 -14.33
C GLY A 89 24.01 16.89 -13.47
N LEU A 90 22.67 16.85 -13.39
CA LEU A 90 21.90 17.70 -12.47
C LEU A 90 22.29 17.46 -11.00
N ARG A 91 22.36 16.21 -10.58
CA ARG A 91 22.76 15.84 -9.21
C ARG A 91 24.18 16.27 -8.89
N GLU A 92 25.10 16.05 -9.82
CA GLU A 92 26.50 16.42 -9.69
C GLU A 92 26.65 17.93 -9.55
N ALA A 93 26.03 18.71 -10.44
CA ALA A 93 26.04 20.17 -10.38
C ALA A 93 25.47 20.70 -9.05
N VAL A 94 24.34 20.15 -8.58
CA VAL A 94 23.77 20.51 -7.27
C VAL A 94 24.77 20.24 -6.14
N ARG A 95 25.47 19.10 -6.19
CA ARG A 95 26.43 18.69 -5.15
C ARG A 95 27.70 19.54 -5.17
N GLU A 96 28.31 19.71 -6.33
CA GLU A 96 29.55 20.45 -6.53
C GLU A 96 29.39 21.92 -6.19
N GLN A 97 28.31 22.52 -6.70
CA GLN A 97 28.00 23.92 -6.45
C GLN A 97 27.31 24.14 -5.11
N ARG A 98 27.08 23.08 -4.32
CA ARG A 98 26.40 23.13 -3.01
C ARG A 98 25.09 23.91 -3.08
N CYS A 99 24.30 23.65 -4.13
CA CYS A 99 23.05 24.35 -4.34
C CYS A 99 22.02 23.93 -3.29
N GLU A 100 21.27 24.90 -2.82
CA GLU A 100 20.19 24.75 -1.84
C GLU A 100 18.82 24.67 -2.54
N CYS A 101 18.75 25.01 -3.84
CA CYS A 101 17.56 24.97 -4.68
C CYS A 101 17.95 24.79 -6.16
N VAL A 102 17.06 24.14 -6.92
CA VAL A 102 17.14 24.03 -8.38
C VAL A 102 15.97 24.80 -9.00
N ALA A 103 16.26 25.70 -9.92
CA ALA A 103 15.29 26.43 -10.71
C ALA A 103 15.30 25.94 -12.16
N LEU A 104 14.12 25.74 -12.74
CA LEU A 104 13.94 25.25 -14.11
C LEU A 104 13.19 26.32 -14.92
N ALA A 105 13.83 26.81 -15.98
CA ALA A 105 13.25 27.71 -16.98
C ALA A 105 13.16 26.99 -18.33
N VAL A 106 11.95 26.58 -18.70
CA VAL A 106 11.68 25.65 -19.81
C VAL A 106 10.50 26.15 -20.65
N SER A 107 10.57 26.01 -21.97
CA SER A 107 9.54 26.54 -22.87
C SER A 107 8.20 25.78 -22.77
N GLY A 108 7.09 26.49 -22.97
CA GLY A 108 5.72 26.02 -22.64
C GLY A 108 5.19 24.80 -23.40
N GLU A 109 5.78 24.41 -24.55
CA GLU A 109 5.43 23.16 -25.25
C GLU A 109 6.11 21.92 -24.63
N ARG A 110 7.01 22.13 -23.65
CA ARG A 110 7.91 21.13 -23.05
C ARG A 110 7.86 21.14 -21.52
N LEU A 111 6.69 21.44 -20.96
CA LEU A 111 6.42 21.08 -19.56
C LEU A 111 6.81 19.61 -19.34
N PRO A 112 7.41 19.26 -18.19
CA PRO A 112 7.27 17.92 -17.66
C PRO A 112 5.78 17.61 -17.75
N ARG A 113 5.37 16.64 -18.57
CA ARG A 113 3.94 16.42 -18.89
C ARG A 113 3.12 16.14 -17.63
N ARG A 114 3.78 15.97 -16.47
CA ARG A 114 3.22 15.58 -15.18
C ARG A 114 4.01 16.24 -14.05
N VAL A 115 3.31 16.82 -13.08
CA VAL A 115 3.88 17.33 -11.80
C VAL A 115 4.74 16.30 -11.06
N PHE A 116 4.48 15.00 -11.27
CA PHE A 116 5.29 13.91 -10.72
C PHE A 116 6.77 13.97 -11.15
N GLU A 117 7.09 14.55 -12.30
CA GLU A 117 8.46 14.69 -12.77
C GLU A 117 9.22 15.75 -11.95
N LEU A 118 8.57 16.86 -11.59
CA LEU A 118 9.15 17.87 -10.69
C LEU A 118 9.35 17.35 -9.27
N VAL A 119 8.40 16.57 -8.76
CA VAL A 119 8.54 15.84 -7.48
C VAL A 119 9.71 14.87 -7.55
N SER A 120 9.79 14.11 -8.63
CA SER A 120 10.88 13.16 -8.87
C SER A 120 12.24 13.84 -8.93
N LEU A 121 12.32 15.05 -9.48
CA LEU A 121 13.53 15.87 -9.54
C LEU A 121 13.89 16.44 -8.15
N ALA A 122 12.92 16.91 -7.38
CA ALA A 122 13.16 17.42 -6.02
C ALA A 122 13.69 16.32 -5.10
N GLU A 123 13.14 15.11 -5.20
CA GLU A 123 13.66 13.92 -4.51
C GLU A 123 15.03 13.49 -5.05
N LEU A 124 15.23 13.52 -6.36
CA LEU A 124 16.49 13.14 -6.99
C LEU A 124 17.63 14.04 -6.49
N CYS A 125 17.41 15.35 -6.49
CA CYS A 125 18.40 16.34 -6.09
C CYS A 125 18.50 16.50 -4.57
N GLU A 126 17.55 15.94 -3.80
CA GLU A 126 17.40 16.18 -2.36
C GLU A 126 17.34 17.69 -2.04
N ARG A 127 16.78 18.47 -2.97
CA ARG A 127 16.68 19.93 -2.92
C ARG A 127 15.34 20.39 -3.49
N PRO A 128 14.75 21.48 -2.96
CA PRO A 128 13.58 22.11 -3.55
C PRO A 128 13.79 22.41 -5.03
N VAL A 129 12.76 22.15 -5.84
CA VAL A 129 12.74 22.42 -7.28
C VAL A 129 11.67 23.48 -7.57
N LEU A 130 12.10 24.60 -8.12
CA LEU A 130 11.25 25.69 -8.59
C LEU A 130 11.11 25.62 -10.11
N TRP A 131 9.90 25.45 -10.60
CA TRP A 131 9.59 25.70 -12.00
C TRP A 131 9.08 27.13 -12.18
N LEU A 132 9.68 27.85 -13.13
CA LEU A 132 9.38 29.24 -13.41
C LEU A 132 8.27 29.34 -14.46
N GLY A 133 7.08 29.79 -14.03
CA GLY A 133 5.93 30.07 -14.90
C GLY A 133 6.03 31.42 -15.63
N GLY A 134 4.98 31.78 -16.37
CA GLY A 134 4.91 33.00 -17.17
C GLY A 134 4.56 34.25 -16.35
N VAL A 135 5.49 34.70 -15.52
CA VAL A 135 5.32 35.81 -14.55
C VAL A 135 4.47 36.99 -15.05
N ARG A 136 3.30 37.19 -14.43
CA ARG A 136 2.47 38.40 -14.56
C ARG A 136 3.11 39.60 -13.85
N SER A 137 3.71 40.51 -14.61
CA SER A 137 4.20 41.79 -14.08
C SER A 137 3.04 42.73 -13.73
N GLY A 138 2.95 43.22 -12.48
CA GLY A 138 2.17 44.43 -12.16
C GLY A 138 1.11 44.35 -11.05
N ARG A 139 1.00 43.28 -10.25
CA ARG A 139 0.06 43.22 -9.11
C ARG A 139 0.75 43.54 -7.78
N ALA A 140 0.04 44.28 -6.91
CA ALA A 140 0.49 44.61 -5.56
C ALA A 140 0.11 43.49 -4.58
N GLY A 141 1.12 42.84 -3.99
CA GLY A 141 0.96 41.70 -3.07
C GLY A 141 1.04 40.35 -3.78
N ARG A 142 1.93 39.47 -3.32
CA ARG A 142 2.09 38.10 -3.82
C ARG A 142 1.03 37.20 -3.19
N ARG A 143 0.36 36.40 -4.01
CA ARG A 143 -0.58 35.39 -3.53
C ARG A 143 -0.04 34.00 -3.81
N ALA A 144 0.12 33.21 -2.76
CA ALA A 144 0.62 31.85 -2.86
C ALA A 144 -0.43 30.84 -2.37
N VAL A 145 -0.59 29.74 -3.10
CA VAL A 145 -1.39 28.60 -2.65
C VAL A 145 -0.48 27.49 -2.20
N VAL A 146 -0.74 26.95 -1.02
CA VAL A 146 -0.04 25.77 -0.50
C VAL A 146 -1.01 24.62 -0.45
N LEU A 147 -0.73 23.62 -1.29
CA LEU A 147 -1.47 22.37 -1.27
C LEU A 147 -0.91 21.52 -0.14
N TYR A 148 -1.76 21.17 0.82
CA TYR A 148 -1.35 20.36 1.95
C TYR A 148 -2.39 19.31 2.31
N GLU A 149 -1.90 18.20 2.86
CA GLU A 149 -2.73 17.19 3.48
C GLU A 149 -1.99 16.62 4.70
N GLY A 150 -2.50 16.87 5.91
CA GLY A 150 -1.95 16.31 7.15
C GLY A 150 -1.46 17.34 8.19
N ASP A 151 -0.41 16.96 8.92
CA ASP A 151 0.06 17.58 10.17
C ASP A 151 0.52 19.05 10.03
N VAL A 152 -0.09 19.95 10.81
CA VAL A 152 0.23 21.39 10.93
C VAL A 152 1.71 21.68 11.10
N ARG A 153 2.43 20.86 11.87
CA ARG A 153 3.85 21.11 12.13
C ARG A 153 4.70 20.90 10.88
N ARG A 154 4.27 20.04 9.97
CA ARG A 154 4.95 19.80 8.69
C ARG A 154 4.67 20.94 7.72
N VAL A 155 3.42 21.36 7.63
CA VAL A 155 3.01 22.52 6.82
C VAL A 155 3.73 23.78 7.30
N ALA A 156 3.74 24.05 8.60
CA ALA A 156 4.44 25.21 9.16
C ALA A 156 5.95 25.21 8.87
N ARG A 157 6.62 24.05 8.92
CA ARG A 157 8.05 23.94 8.58
C ARG A 157 8.32 24.13 7.09
N ALA A 158 7.49 23.53 6.23
CA ALA A 158 7.53 23.75 4.79
C ALA A 158 7.34 25.24 4.47
N LEU A 159 6.43 25.91 5.16
CA LEU A 159 6.15 27.34 5.00
C LEU A 159 7.21 28.26 5.60
N ALA A 160 7.97 27.81 6.61
CA ALA A 160 9.09 28.59 7.14
C ALA A 160 10.16 28.88 6.07
N LEU A 161 10.27 28.05 5.02
CA LEU A 161 11.13 28.30 3.85
C LEU A 161 10.71 29.53 3.03
N LEU A 162 9.45 29.96 3.18
CA LEU A 162 8.84 31.12 2.52
C LEU A 162 8.76 32.35 3.43
N ARG A 163 9.14 32.23 4.71
CA ARG A 163 9.04 33.30 5.71
C ARG A 163 9.66 34.61 5.25
N ASP A 164 10.87 34.54 4.72
CA ASP A 164 11.62 35.73 4.30
C ASP A 164 11.14 36.26 2.92
N ARG A 165 10.14 35.61 2.31
CA ARG A 165 9.62 35.91 0.96
C ARG A 165 8.23 36.53 0.96
N LEU A 166 7.52 36.42 2.08
CA LEU A 166 6.16 36.88 2.27
C LEU A 166 6.13 38.05 3.26
N GLY A 167 5.78 39.22 2.76
CA GLY A 167 5.60 40.42 3.57
C GLY A 167 4.20 40.55 4.16
N PRO A 168 3.96 41.57 5.02
CA PRO A 168 2.63 41.87 5.57
C PRO A 168 1.53 42.13 4.53
N GLY A 169 1.93 42.50 3.30
CA GLY A 169 1.01 42.72 2.17
C GLY A 169 0.65 41.45 1.39
N ASP A 170 1.34 40.32 1.65
CA ASP A 170 1.16 39.06 0.92
C ASP A 170 0.09 38.19 1.58
N GLU A 171 -0.45 37.24 0.82
CA GLU A 171 -1.51 36.33 1.28
C GLU A 171 -1.19 34.88 0.89
N LEU A 172 -1.33 33.99 1.87
CA LEU A 172 -1.09 32.55 1.71
C LEU A 172 -2.38 31.77 1.93
N LEU A 173 -2.75 30.99 0.92
CA LEU A 173 -3.95 30.17 0.91
C LEU A 173 -3.57 28.72 1.19
N LEU A 174 -4.02 28.20 2.33
CA LEU A 174 -3.91 26.79 2.67
C LEU A 174 -5.08 26.02 2.04
N LEU A 175 -4.81 25.24 1.00
CA LEU A 175 -5.84 24.48 0.30
C LEU A 175 -5.84 23.02 0.77
N ALA A 176 -7.00 22.56 1.26
CA ALA A 176 -7.22 21.17 1.68
C ALA A 176 -8.41 20.54 0.93
N ARG A 177 -8.39 19.21 0.78
CA ARG A 177 -9.52 18.45 0.23
C ARG A 177 -10.58 18.21 1.32
N GLY A 178 -11.82 18.64 1.07
CA GLY A 178 -12.91 18.60 2.04
C GLY A 178 -12.95 19.81 2.99
N ALA A 179 -14.00 19.88 3.83
CA ALA A 179 -14.07 20.86 4.91
C ALA A 179 -12.82 20.76 5.81
N PRO A 180 -12.07 21.85 6.04
CA PRO A 180 -10.93 21.83 6.94
C PRO A 180 -11.43 21.41 8.33
N ASP A 181 -10.87 20.33 8.89
CA ASP A 181 -11.17 19.97 10.28
C ASP A 181 -10.64 21.11 11.18
N PRO A 182 -11.52 21.86 11.86
CA PRO A 182 -11.14 23.02 12.65
C PRO A 182 -10.24 22.65 13.85
N ARG A 183 -10.13 21.36 14.19
CA ARG A 183 -9.21 20.85 15.23
C ARG A 183 -7.84 20.48 14.69
N LEU A 184 -7.67 20.35 13.38
CA LEU A 184 -6.41 19.93 12.75
C LEU A 184 -5.58 21.10 12.22
N VAL A 185 -6.16 22.26 11.86
CA VAL A 185 -5.42 23.37 11.25
C VAL A 185 -6.04 24.73 11.59
N ALA A 186 -5.49 25.45 12.57
CA ALA A 186 -5.78 26.87 12.74
C ALA A 186 -4.77 27.70 11.91
N PRO A 187 -5.22 28.52 10.92
CA PRO A 187 -4.35 29.39 10.14
C PRO A 187 -3.38 30.24 10.97
N ALA A 188 -3.86 30.75 12.10
CA ALA A 188 -3.05 31.54 13.03
C ALA A 188 -1.90 30.73 13.64
N GLU A 189 -2.14 29.47 14.02
CA GLU A 189 -1.12 28.58 14.59
C GLU A 189 -0.06 28.21 13.56
N VAL A 190 -0.46 27.96 12.30
CA VAL A 190 0.48 27.70 11.20
C VAL A 190 1.37 28.92 10.93
N ALA A 191 0.78 30.11 10.88
CA ALA A 191 1.52 31.36 10.67
C ALA A 191 2.51 31.63 11.80
N GLU A 192 2.10 31.42 13.05
CA GLU A 192 2.95 31.56 14.24
C GLU A 192 4.12 30.57 14.23
N LEU A 193 3.84 29.27 14.02
CA LEU A 193 4.85 28.22 13.96
C LEU A 193 5.84 28.40 12.80
N ALA A 194 5.37 28.91 11.67
CA ALA A 194 6.20 29.21 10.51
C ALA A 194 6.91 30.58 10.60
N GLY A 195 6.52 31.42 11.58
CA GLY A 195 7.02 32.79 11.75
C GLY A 195 6.67 33.72 10.59
N LEU A 196 5.54 33.50 9.91
CA LEU A 196 5.14 34.28 8.74
C LEU A 196 4.60 35.65 9.13
N ALA A 197 4.98 36.68 8.38
CA ALA A 197 4.44 38.04 8.54
C ALA A 197 3.19 38.30 7.69
N CYS A 198 2.78 37.36 6.85
CA CYS A 198 1.71 37.51 5.86
C CYS A 198 0.34 37.02 6.37
N ARG A 199 -0.73 37.38 5.66
CA ARG A 199 -2.08 36.87 5.96
C ARG A 199 -2.21 35.41 5.51
N LEU A 200 -2.87 34.59 6.31
CA LEU A 200 -3.03 33.17 6.04
C LEU A 200 -4.51 32.77 6.16
N ARG A 201 -5.05 32.13 5.13
CA ARG A 201 -6.45 31.73 5.04
C ARG A 201 -6.54 30.27 4.62
N SER A 202 -7.37 29.49 5.30
CA SER A 202 -7.66 28.11 4.90
C SER A 202 -8.87 28.08 3.97
N VAL A 203 -8.77 27.27 2.92
CA VAL A 203 -9.84 27.06 1.93
C VAL A 203 -10.01 25.55 1.74
N GLY A 204 -11.21 25.05 2.01
CA GLY A 204 -11.60 23.68 1.68
C GLY A 204 -12.16 23.62 0.27
N LEU A 205 -11.75 22.62 -0.50
CA LEU A 205 -12.41 22.29 -1.76
C LEU A 205 -13.38 21.12 -1.52
N ASP A 206 -14.66 21.47 -1.32
CA ASP A 206 -15.78 20.52 -1.33
C ASP A 206 -16.27 20.36 -2.78
N ALA A 207 -15.53 19.56 -3.55
CA ALA A 207 -15.87 19.26 -4.95
C ALA A 207 -15.52 17.81 -5.30
N GLU A 208 -16.33 17.18 -6.13
CA GLU A 208 -16.04 15.86 -6.68
C GLU A 208 -14.85 15.92 -7.65
N LEU A 209 -14.17 14.78 -7.82
CA LEU A 209 -12.93 14.65 -8.61
C LEU A 209 -13.03 15.24 -10.04
N GLY A 210 -14.19 15.15 -10.69
CA GLY A 210 -14.41 15.70 -12.04
C GLY A 210 -14.56 17.22 -12.09
N GLU A 211 -15.16 17.84 -11.08
CA GLU A 211 -15.40 19.30 -11.01
C GLU A 211 -14.20 20.08 -10.47
N LEU A 212 -13.33 19.41 -9.73
CA LEU A 212 -12.21 20.00 -9.01
C LEU A 212 -11.23 20.74 -9.95
N ARG A 213 -11.08 20.31 -11.21
CA ARG A 213 -10.22 20.98 -12.21
C ARG A 213 -10.70 22.38 -12.50
N ALA A 214 -11.93 22.49 -12.98
CA ALA A 214 -12.52 23.76 -13.41
C ALA A 214 -12.59 24.73 -12.23
N ARG A 215 -12.95 24.22 -11.04
CA ARG A 215 -12.98 25.02 -9.81
C ARG A 215 -11.60 25.46 -9.35
N LEU A 216 -10.59 24.59 -9.39
CA LEU A 216 -9.22 24.97 -9.00
C LEU A 216 -8.63 25.98 -9.97
N THR A 217 -8.80 25.80 -11.28
CA THR A 217 -8.35 26.79 -12.28
C THR A 217 -9.06 28.13 -12.10
N ALA A 218 -10.39 28.13 -11.99
CA ALA A 218 -11.16 29.35 -11.72
C ALA A 218 -10.71 30.01 -10.40
N PHE A 219 -10.49 29.23 -9.34
CA PHE A 219 -10.01 29.72 -8.05
C PHE A 219 -8.62 30.35 -8.15
N LEU A 220 -7.66 29.72 -8.83
CA LEU A 220 -6.32 30.28 -9.02
C LEU A 220 -6.36 31.57 -9.84
N GLU A 221 -7.26 31.68 -10.82
CA GLU A 221 -7.47 32.89 -11.62
C GLU A 221 -8.14 34.02 -10.83
N GLU A 222 -9.23 33.71 -10.11
CA GLU A 222 -10.00 34.63 -9.25
C GLU A 222 -9.15 35.18 -8.11
N GLU A 223 -8.45 34.28 -7.41
CA GLU A 223 -7.54 34.63 -6.33
C GLU A 223 -6.22 35.17 -6.88
N GLY A 224 -5.95 35.12 -8.18
CA GLY A 224 -4.78 35.75 -8.78
C GLY A 224 -3.46 35.24 -8.22
N VAL A 225 -3.33 33.92 -8.11
CA VAL A 225 -2.18 33.21 -7.50
C VAL A 225 -0.97 33.27 -8.44
N ASP A 226 0.21 33.57 -7.88
CA ASP A 226 1.47 33.67 -8.63
C ASP A 226 2.41 32.48 -8.36
N LEU A 227 2.24 31.82 -7.21
CA LEU A 227 3.05 30.69 -6.77
C LEU A 227 2.19 29.59 -6.16
N VAL A 228 2.33 28.38 -6.65
CA VAL A 228 1.81 27.17 -6.02
C VAL A 228 2.96 26.44 -5.34
N VAL A 229 2.79 26.12 -4.06
CA VAL A 229 3.77 25.38 -3.27
C VAL A 229 3.23 23.99 -3.02
N LEU A 230 3.97 23.00 -3.51
CA LEU A 230 3.67 21.59 -3.33
C LEU A 230 4.58 21.02 -2.25
N VAL A 231 3.95 20.51 -1.20
CA VAL A 231 4.59 19.64 -0.22
C VAL A 231 4.46 18.22 -0.77
N PRO A 232 5.53 17.49 -1.11
CA PRO A 232 5.45 16.16 -1.74
C PRO A 232 4.56 15.17 -0.98
N GLU A 233 4.54 15.28 0.35
CA GLU A 233 3.71 14.45 1.22
C GLU A 233 2.20 14.74 1.07
N ALA A 234 1.82 15.92 0.58
CA ALA A 234 0.46 16.31 0.24
C ALA A 234 0.02 15.81 -1.14
N ILE A 235 0.97 15.33 -1.95
CA ILE A 235 0.68 14.67 -3.20
C ILE A 235 0.41 13.21 -2.84
N ARG A 236 -0.83 12.92 -2.41
CA ARG A 236 -1.30 11.53 -2.55
C ARG A 236 -1.13 11.17 -4.02
N PRO A 237 -0.79 9.93 -4.34
CA PRO A 237 -0.80 9.50 -5.71
C PRO A 237 -2.20 9.53 -6.31
N LEU A 238 -3.27 9.51 -5.51
CA LEU A 238 -4.63 9.91 -5.94
C LEU A 238 -4.73 11.38 -6.33
N THR A 239 -4.05 12.32 -5.66
CA THR A 239 -3.97 13.74 -6.09
C THR A 239 -3.11 13.89 -7.35
N ALA A 240 -2.16 12.97 -7.59
CA ALA A 240 -1.37 12.89 -8.83
C ALA A 240 -2.12 12.19 -9.97
N LEU A 241 -2.95 11.19 -9.68
CA LEU A 241 -3.87 10.52 -10.61
C LEU A 241 -5.04 11.47 -10.93
N ALA A 242 -5.52 12.19 -9.92
CA ALA A 242 -6.38 13.34 -10.07
C ALA A 242 -5.65 14.39 -10.89
N ALA A 243 -4.39 14.78 -10.65
CA ALA A 243 -3.69 15.73 -11.54
C ALA A 243 -3.66 15.25 -13.02
N ARG A 244 -3.56 13.94 -13.23
CA ARG A 244 -3.65 13.29 -14.55
C ARG A 244 -5.08 13.29 -15.14
N TRP A 245 -6.13 13.28 -14.33
CA TRP A 245 -7.56 13.31 -14.74
C TRP A 245 -8.18 14.72 -14.73
N LEU A 246 -7.68 15.58 -13.86
CA LEU A 246 -7.86 17.02 -13.75
C LEU A 246 -7.12 17.75 -14.88
N GLY A 247 -6.58 17.04 -15.87
CA GLY A 247 -6.00 17.62 -17.09
C GLY A 247 -4.91 18.66 -16.84
N TRP A 248 -4.06 18.48 -15.82
CA TRP A 248 -2.80 19.23 -15.70
C TRP A 248 -1.79 18.89 -16.79
N ASP A 249 -2.11 17.94 -17.69
CA ASP A 249 -1.41 17.72 -18.95
C ASP A 249 -1.32 19.01 -19.82
N GLU A 250 -2.13 20.04 -19.52
CA GLU A 250 -2.07 21.38 -20.12
C GLU A 250 -2.05 22.49 -19.06
N LEU A 251 -0.91 22.70 -18.38
CA LEU A 251 -0.56 23.99 -17.73
C LEU A 251 -0.25 25.10 -18.78
N SER A 252 -0.60 24.87 -20.05
CA SER A 252 -0.04 25.49 -21.24
C SER A 252 -0.61 26.87 -21.59
N ARG A 253 -1.23 27.59 -20.65
CA ARG A 253 -1.76 28.96 -20.91
C ARG A 253 -1.43 30.04 -19.86
N GLY A 254 -0.42 29.82 -19.03
CA GLY A 254 0.25 30.90 -18.28
C GLY A 254 -0.32 31.21 -16.88
N ASP A 255 0.51 30.85 -15.89
CA ASP A 255 0.52 31.16 -14.44
C ASP A 255 -0.50 30.45 -13.53
N PRO A 256 -0.08 29.89 -12.36
CA PRO A 256 1.12 30.24 -11.53
C PRO A 256 2.41 29.41 -11.68
N SER A 257 3.53 29.93 -11.13
CA SER A 257 4.80 29.20 -10.93
C SER A 257 4.67 28.08 -9.90
N LEU A 258 5.53 27.06 -9.93
CA LEU A 258 5.40 25.86 -9.10
C LEU A 258 6.67 25.58 -8.30
N LEU A 259 6.58 25.63 -6.98
CA LEU A 259 7.66 25.23 -6.07
C LEU A 259 7.34 23.87 -5.47
N VAL A 260 8.15 22.86 -5.78
CA VAL A 260 8.11 21.56 -5.12
C VAL A 260 9.18 21.51 -4.06
N LEU A 261 8.78 21.34 -2.80
CA LEU A 261 9.74 21.17 -1.72
C LEU A 261 10.36 19.78 -1.80
N ALA A 262 11.63 19.61 -1.42
CA ALA A 262 12.17 18.26 -1.26
C ALA A 262 11.68 17.63 0.05
N PRO A 263 11.47 16.30 0.12
CA PRO A 263 11.35 15.62 1.41
C PRO A 263 12.65 15.87 2.19
N GLU A 264 12.51 16.36 3.43
CA GLU A 264 13.57 17.01 4.23
C GLU A 264 14.98 16.39 4.09
N GLU A 265 16.05 17.19 4.09
CA GLU A 265 17.34 16.82 4.71
C GLU A 265 17.37 17.46 6.11
N ARG A 266 17.68 16.68 7.16
CA ARG A 266 17.98 17.27 8.47
C ARG A 266 19.35 17.96 8.41
N PRO A 267 19.53 19.11 9.08
CA PRO A 267 20.87 19.69 9.25
C PRO A 267 21.80 18.62 9.83
N ALA A 268 22.97 18.45 9.21
CA ALA A 268 23.99 17.50 9.67
C ALA A 268 24.25 17.72 11.17
N GLY A 269 24.15 16.64 11.95
CA GLY A 269 24.34 16.68 13.41
C GLY A 269 23.09 16.88 14.26
N THR A 270 21.91 17.21 13.68
CA THR A 270 20.66 17.25 14.46
C THR A 270 20.06 15.83 14.60
N PRO A 271 19.92 15.29 15.83
CA PRO A 271 19.34 13.97 16.03
C PRO A 271 17.91 13.86 15.46
N PRO A 272 17.52 12.74 14.82
CA PRO A 272 16.12 12.34 14.80
C PRO A 272 15.46 12.46 16.17
N PRO A 273 14.31 13.14 16.30
CA PRO A 273 13.39 12.83 17.38
C PRO A 273 13.14 11.32 17.39
N LEU A 274 13.45 10.67 18.50
CA LEU A 274 13.10 9.28 18.75
C LEU A 274 11.61 9.21 19.11
N ASP A 275 10.90 8.23 18.57
CA ASP A 275 9.53 7.93 18.95
C ASP A 275 9.46 6.47 19.40
N ALA A 276 9.10 6.25 20.66
CA ALA A 276 8.96 4.91 21.23
C ALA A 276 7.64 4.80 22.03
N PRO A 277 6.83 3.75 21.77
CA PRO A 277 5.69 3.42 22.60
C PRO A 277 6.13 2.82 23.94
N ASP A 278 5.21 2.81 24.89
CA ASP A 278 5.37 2.04 26.12
C ASP A 278 5.28 0.54 25.82
N VAL A 279 5.90 -0.27 26.68
CA VAL A 279 6.17 -1.69 26.44
C VAL A 279 5.15 -2.52 27.19
N LEU A 280 4.36 -3.32 26.47
CA LEU A 280 3.39 -4.24 27.06
C LEU A 280 4.05 -5.59 27.35
N LEU A 281 3.93 -6.09 28.59
CA LEU A 281 4.29 -7.47 28.93
C LEU A 281 3.18 -8.42 28.50
N VAL A 282 3.53 -9.40 27.66
CA VAL A 282 2.63 -10.47 27.24
C VAL A 282 3.27 -11.81 27.59
N ARG A 283 2.72 -12.50 28.60
CA ARG A 283 3.29 -13.75 29.16
C ARG A 283 4.78 -13.63 29.55
N GLY A 284 5.16 -12.54 30.22
CA GLY A 284 6.55 -12.28 30.64
C GLY A 284 7.51 -11.91 29.51
N ARG A 285 7.02 -11.79 28.27
CA ARG A 285 7.81 -11.30 27.13
C ARG A 285 7.48 -9.85 26.85
N ALA A 286 8.51 -9.10 26.49
CA ALA A 286 8.37 -7.77 25.93
C ALA A 286 9.06 -7.67 24.60
N ARG A 287 8.42 -6.89 23.75
CA ARG A 287 9.02 -6.42 22.52
C ARG A 287 9.21 -4.92 22.62
N VAL A 288 10.46 -4.52 22.43
CA VAL A 288 10.88 -3.12 22.47
C VAL A 288 11.20 -2.70 21.05
N CYS A 289 10.65 -1.57 20.63
CA CYS A 289 10.93 -1.01 19.32
C CYS A 289 11.16 0.48 19.45
N VAL A 290 12.18 0.93 18.74
CA VAL A 290 12.42 2.35 18.54
C VAL A 290 12.36 2.63 17.05
N VAL A 291 11.53 3.61 16.72
CA VAL A 291 11.40 4.10 15.35
C VAL A 291 12.06 5.48 15.32
N SER A 292 13.10 5.62 14.50
CA SER A 292 13.62 6.93 14.17
C SER A 292 12.54 7.68 13.40
N ARG A 293 12.21 8.94 13.74
CA ARG A 293 11.16 9.66 12.98
C ARG A 293 11.50 9.84 11.49
N ALA A 294 12.74 9.58 11.08
CA ALA A 294 13.16 9.52 9.67
C ALA A 294 12.66 8.25 8.94
N SER A 295 12.41 7.13 9.61
CA SER A 295 11.78 5.95 8.96
C SER A 295 10.27 6.11 8.75
N LEU A 296 9.66 7.17 9.29
CA LEU A 296 8.29 7.60 8.99
C LEU A 296 8.20 8.53 7.75
N GLY A 297 9.15 8.37 6.82
CA GLY A 297 9.19 9.09 5.54
C GLY A 297 10.17 10.27 5.44
N GLY A 298 11.29 10.26 6.16
CA GLY A 298 12.38 11.24 6.06
C GLY A 298 13.71 10.67 5.51
N PRO A 299 14.75 11.51 5.37
CA PRO A 299 16.04 11.17 4.76
C PRO A 299 16.86 10.22 5.65
N ARG A 300 17.96 9.67 5.11
CA ARG A 300 18.89 8.80 5.84
C ARG A 300 19.32 9.43 7.18
N PRO A 301 19.07 8.80 8.34
CA PRO A 301 19.65 9.26 9.59
C PRO A 301 21.17 9.04 9.59
N PRO A 302 21.95 9.84 10.35
CA PRO A 302 23.37 9.60 10.56
C PRO A 302 23.62 8.19 11.14
N ALA A 303 24.87 7.70 11.04
CA ALA A 303 25.29 6.33 11.37
C ALA A 303 25.17 5.93 12.87
N ASP A 304 24.50 6.72 13.70
CA ASP A 304 24.44 6.53 15.16
C ASP A 304 23.39 5.48 15.53
N SER A 305 23.76 4.49 16.34
CA SER A 305 22.84 3.47 16.87
C SER A 305 22.07 3.95 18.11
N VAL A 306 20.90 3.36 18.34
CA VAL A 306 20.09 3.58 19.54
C VAL A 306 20.39 2.51 20.57
N VAL A 307 20.68 2.90 21.80
CA VAL A 307 20.94 1.98 22.90
C VAL A 307 19.72 1.88 23.78
N VAL A 308 19.29 0.66 24.08
CA VAL A 308 18.26 0.38 25.08
C VAL A 308 18.93 0.14 26.42
N VAL A 309 18.48 0.84 27.46
CA VAL A 309 19.05 0.79 28.80
C VAL A 309 17.97 0.46 29.82
N ALA A 310 18.31 -0.38 30.79
CA ALA A 310 17.46 -0.68 31.93
C ALA A 310 18.30 -0.76 33.20
N ARG A 311 17.86 -0.10 34.28
CA ARG A 311 18.56 -0.10 35.58
C ARG A 311 20.04 0.31 35.48
N GLY A 312 20.37 1.20 34.53
CA GLY A 312 21.74 1.65 34.26
C GLY A 312 22.57 0.71 33.38
N GLU A 313 22.04 -0.45 32.99
CA GLU A 313 22.73 -1.43 32.13
C GLU A 313 22.24 -1.36 30.68
N ARG A 314 23.17 -1.51 29.75
CA ARG A 314 22.90 -1.59 28.32
C ARG A 314 22.30 -2.95 27.95
N LEU A 315 21.04 -2.96 27.53
CA LEU A 315 20.32 -4.18 27.14
C LEU A 315 20.51 -4.53 25.65
N ALA A 316 20.50 -3.53 24.76
CA ALA A 316 20.64 -3.75 23.32
C ALA A 316 21.15 -2.52 22.58
N GLU A 317 21.65 -2.75 21.36
CA GLU A 317 21.96 -1.73 20.36
C GLU A 317 21.08 -1.95 19.13
N LEU A 318 20.40 -0.90 18.70
CA LEU A 318 19.43 -0.89 17.62
C LEU A 318 19.94 -0.03 16.46
N ALA A 319 19.66 -0.47 15.24
CA ALA A 319 20.09 0.23 14.04
C ALA A 319 19.45 1.65 13.91
N PRO A 320 20.12 2.62 13.25
CA PRO A 320 19.75 4.04 13.23
C PRO A 320 18.38 4.38 12.62
N ARG A 321 17.84 3.51 11.75
CA ARG A 321 16.60 3.74 11.00
C ARG A 321 15.38 3.24 11.75
N SER A 322 15.44 2.03 12.26
CA SER A 322 14.40 1.36 13.03
C SER A 322 15.03 0.10 13.58
N GLY A 323 14.77 -0.20 14.85
CA GLY A 323 15.27 -1.41 15.47
C GLY A 323 14.25 -1.97 16.43
N VAL A 324 14.16 -3.29 16.41
CA VAL A 324 13.33 -4.07 17.31
C VAL A 324 14.26 -4.98 18.09
N ALA A 325 14.15 -4.95 19.42
CA ALA A 325 14.74 -5.95 20.30
C ALA A 325 13.64 -6.63 21.09
N GLU A 326 13.71 -7.95 21.23
CA GLU A 326 12.81 -8.73 22.05
C GLU A 326 13.54 -9.18 23.31
N PHE A 327 12.91 -9.00 24.46
CA PHE A 327 13.43 -9.37 25.76
C PHE A 327 12.43 -10.28 26.45
N SER A 328 12.92 -11.33 27.10
CA SER A 328 12.12 -12.17 27.98
C SER A 328 12.55 -11.91 29.42
N TRP A 329 11.59 -11.58 30.27
CA TRP A 329 11.80 -11.54 31.71
C TRP A 329 11.08 -12.75 32.31
N THR A 330 11.85 -13.65 32.91
CA THR A 330 11.33 -14.89 33.51
C THR A 330 10.35 -14.63 34.65
N ASP A 331 10.43 -13.46 35.26
CA ASP A 331 9.53 -12.96 36.29
C ASP A 331 9.14 -11.51 35.92
N PRO A 332 7.84 -11.20 35.72
CA PRO A 332 7.39 -9.84 35.46
C PRO A 332 7.82 -8.83 36.52
N GLU A 333 8.00 -9.25 37.78
CA GLU A 333 8.51 -8.37 38.85
C GLU A 333 10.00 -8.01 38.65
N GLN A 334 10.74 -8.83 37.89
CA GLN A 334 12.11 -8.57 37.51
C GLN A 334 12.24 -7.69 36.27
N ALA A 335 11.15 -7.50 35.52
CA ALA A 335 11.15 -6.53 34.44
C ALA A 335 11.46 -5.13 35.00
N PRO A 336 12.24 -4.32 34.28
CA PRO A 336 12.50 -2.96 34.71
C PRO A 336 11.18 -2.18 34.66
N ALA A 337 10.87 -1.38 35.69
CA ALA A 337 9.66 -0.54 35.69
C ALA A 337 9.67 0.48 34.52
N VAL A 338 10.86 0.82 34.04
CA VAL A 338 11.12 1.86 33.05
C VAL A 338 12.32 1.46 32.18
N LEU A 339 12.22 1.72 30.88
CA LEU A 339 13.33 1.62 29.93
C LEU A 339 13.76 3.00 29.46
N GLY A 340 15.07 3.20 29.35
CA GLY A 340 15.68 4.38 28.74
C GLY A 340 16.19 4.05 27.33
N PHE A 341 16.12 5.02 26.43
CA PHE A 341 16.75 4.96 25.11
C PHE A 341 17.69 6.12 24.95
N GLY A 342 18.92 5.87 24.52
CA GLY A 342 19.89 6.92 24.20
C GLY A 342 20.67 6.62 22.92
N ARG A 343 21.63 7.47 22.57
CA ARG A 343 22.55 7.24 21.45
C ARG A 343 23.82 6.57 21.92
N ALA A 344 24.34 5.63 21.13
CA ALA A 344 25.71 5.18 21.32
C ALA A 344 26.66 6.27 20.83
N THR A 345 27.67 6.61 21.62
CA THR A 345 28.80 7.45 21.18
C THR A 345 30.08 6.62 21.10
N ALA A 346 31.09 7.14 20.40
CA ALA A 346 32.38 6.45 20.24
C ALA A 346 33.17 6.27 21.56
N SER A 347 32.79 6.96 22.63
CA SER A 347 33.34 6.73 23.98
C SER A 347 32.48 5.73 24.74
N GLU A 348 33.11 4.78 25.43
CA GLU A 348 32.44 3.70 26.19
C GLU A 348 31.49 4.20 27.31
N ASP A 349 31.49 5.49 27.65
CA ASP A 349 30.93 5.98 28.92
C ASP A 349 29.74 6.97 28.88
N VAL A 350 29.15 7.35 27.73
CA VAL A 350 28.02 8.31 27.79
C VAL A 350 26.93 8.05 26.75
N LEU A 351 25.69 7.87 27.24
CA LEU A 351 24.42 8.15 26.56
C LEU A 351 24.31 9.66 26.24
N ALA A 352 25.17 10.18 25.37
CA ALA A 352 25.15 11.60 25.03
C ALA A 352 24.11 11.83 23.91
N GLY A 353 22.90 12.23 24.30
CA GLY A 353 21.86 12.69 23.39
C GLY A 353 20.50 12.03 23.59
N VAL A 354 19.46 12.87 23.63
CA VAL A 354 18.02 12.55 23.65
C VAL A 354 17.68 11.24 24.37
N GLU A 355 17.60 11.30 25.71
CA GLU A 355 17.08 10.18 26.49
C GLU A 355 15.55 10.13 26.40
N LEU A 356 15.00 9.04 25.86
CA LEU A 356 13.56 8.78 25.88
C LEU A 356 13.27 7.71 26.92
N VAL A 357 12.40 8.04 27.88
CA VAL A 357 12.01 7.16 28.97
C VAL A 357 10.61 6.59 28.68
N VAL A 358 10.48 5.27 28.63
CA VAL A 358 9.19 4.57 28.42
C VAL A 358 8.90 3.61 29.57
N ARG A 359 7.62 3.33 29.82
CA ARG A 359 7.16 2.43 30.87
C ARG A 359 7.07 1.00 30.36
N VAL A 360 7.39 0.05 31.22
CA VAL A 360 7.04 -1.36 31.02
C VAL A 360 5.78 -1.64 31.83
N VAL A 361 4.75 -2.13 31.15
CA VAL A 361 3.41 -2.29 31.73
C VAL A 361 3.02 -3.76 31.70
N ASP A 362 2.86 -4.33 32.89
CA ASP A 362 2.10 -5.57 33.07
C ASP A 362 0.60 -5.22 33.18
N PRO A 363 -0.26 -5.68 32.26
CA PRO A 363 -1.70 -5.45 32.36
C PRO A 363 -2.33 -6.17 33.57
N GLY A 364 -1.67 -7.20 34.12
CA GLY A 364 -2.20 -8.02 35.21
C GLY A 364 -3.41 -8.87 34.80
N PRO A 365 -4.14 -9.44 35.77
CA PRO A 365 -5.30 -10.30 35.51
C PRO A 365 -6.62 -9.54 35.29
N ALA A 366 -6.62 -8.21 35.46
CA ALA A 366 -7.82 -7.39 35.35
C ALA A 366 -8.38 -7.40 33.91
N PRO A 367 -9.71 -7.28 33.72
CA PRO A 367 -10.30 -7.13 32.39
C PRO A 367 -9.71 -5.91 31.67
N LEU A 368 -9.47 -6.05 30.37
CA LEU A 368 -8.87 -5.01 29.54
C LEU A 368 -9.90 -4.40 28.58
N VAL A 369 -9.85 -3.08 28.48
CA VAL A 369 -10.54 -2.30 27.44
C VAL A 369 -9.46 -1.69 26.57
N LEU A 370 -9.50 -1.95 25.26
CA LEU A 370 -8.59 -1.28 24.31
C LEU A 370 -9.32 -0.07 23.73
N ALA A 371 -8.70 1.10 23.80
CA ALA A 371 -9.25 2.31 23.20
C ALA A 371 -8.31 2.83 22.12
N ASP A 372 -8.87 3.22 20.98
CA ASP A 372 -8.12 3.93 19.95
C ASP A 372 -7.63 5.27 20.53
N ALA A 373 -6.34 5.56 20.36
CA ALA A 373 -5.74 6.81 20.81
C ALA A 373 -6.38 8.05 20.19
N ASP A 374 -7.01 7.94 19.02
CA ASP A 374 -7.65 9.05 18.31
C ASP A 374 -9.04 9.44 18.80
N LEU A 375 -9.55 8.75 19.82
CA LEU A 375 -10.67 9.26 20.60
C LEU A 375 -10.28 10.61 21.25
N ASP A 376 -11.25 11.52 21.34
CA ASP A 376 -11.00 12.80 22.00
C ASP A 376 -10.82 12.64 23.52
N GLY A 377 -10.29 13.69 24.16
CA GLY A 377 -9.96 13.64 25.58
C GLY A 377 -11.16 13.40 26.49
N GLU A 378 -12.35 13.90 26.11
CA GLU A 378 -13.58 13.71 26.87
C GLU A 378 -14.03 12.25 26.82
N ALA A 379 -14.05 11.66 25.61
CA ALA A 379 -14.32 10.26 25.37
C ALA A 379 -13.36 9.34 26.15
N LEU A 380 -12.05 9.61 26.07
CA LEU A 380 -11.04 8.82 26.79
C LEU A 380 -11.22 8.93 28.32
N ALA A 381 -11.53 10.13 28.83
CA ALA A 381 -11.78 10.32 30.25
C ALA A 381 -13.05 9.59 30.73
N ALA A 382 -14.11 9.58 29.92
CA ALA A 382 -15.34 8.83 30.20
C ALA A 382 -15.08 7.32 30.24
N LEU A 383 -14.37 6.79 29.24
CA LEU A 383 -13.96 5.39 29.20
C LEU A 383 -13.10 5.00 30.40
N ALA A 384 -12.16 5.86 30.81
CA ALA A 384 -11.32 5.61 31.97
C ALA A 384 -12.15 5.53 33.27
N ARG A 385 -13.13 6.43 33.46
CA ARG A 385 -14.04 6.38 34.61
C ARG A 385 -14.88 5.10 34.61
N ALA A 386 -15.42 4.72 33.45
CA ALA A 386 -16.24 3.51 33.31
C ALA A 386 -15.43 2.23 33.55
N ALA A 387 -14.21 2.13 32.99
CA ALA A 387 -13.30 1.02 33.22
C ALA A 387 -12.91 0.91 34.70
N ALA A 388 -12.57 2.04 35.34
CA ALA A 388 -12.23 2.07 36.77
C ALA A 388 -13.40 1.61 37.66
N ALA A 389 -14.62 2.04 37.37
CA ALA A 389 -15.83 1.62 38.10
C ALA A 389 -16.06 0.10 38.01
N ALA A 390 -15.66 -0.52 36.91
CA ALA A 390 -15.75 -1.96 36.67
C ALA A 390 -14.47 -2.74 37.06
N ARG A 391 -13.49 -2.09 37.72
CA ARG A 391 -12.16 -2.67 38.04
C ARG A 391 -11.42 -3.23 36.81
N ALA A 392 -11.66 -2.63 35.66
CA ALA A 392 -10.99 -2.93 34.40
C ALA A 392 -9.85 -1.93 34.15
N ARG A 393 -8.89 -2.33 33.32
CA ARG A 393 -7.78 -1.47 32.90
C ARG A 393 -8.01 -0.99 31.46
N LEU A 394 -7.94 0.33 31.27
CA LEU A 394 -7.96 0.95 29.96
C LEU A 394 -6.54 0.96 29.37
N LEU A 395 -6.36 0.41 28.17
CA LEU A 395 -5.13 0.53 27.40
C LEU A 395 -5.41 1.41 26.18
N VAL A 396 -4.72 2.54 26.10
CA VAL A 396 -4.81 3.44 24.96
C VAL A 396 -3.80 3.00 23.90
N VAL A 397 -4.31 2.72 22.70
CA VAL A 397 -3.58 2.09 21.61
C VAL A 397 -3.54 3.04 20.43
N ARG A 398 -2.33 3.42 20.03
CA ARG A 398 -2.07 4.13 18.78
C ARG A 398 -2.27 3.18 17.60
N THR A 399 -3.25 3.47 16.76
CA THR A 399 -3.52 2.78 15.50
C THR A 399 -2.98 3.53 14.27
N ARG A 400 -2.73 4.85 14.39
CA ARG A 400 -2.09 5.70 13.36
C ARG A 400 -0.64 6.02 13.67
N ARG A 401 0.28 5.74 12.76
CA ARG A 401 1.70 6.04 12.93
C ARG A 401 2.05 7.49 12.68
N GLU A 402 1.22 8.22 11.94
CA GLU A 402 1.41 9.64 11.66
C GLU A 402 1.38 10.49 12.94
N ARG A 403 0.68 10.00 13.96
CA ARG A 403 0.61 10.62 15.28
C ARG A 403 1.75 10.10 16.14
N SER A 404 2.64 10.97 16.65
CA SER A 404 3.75 10.51 17.50
C SER A 404 3.25 10.00 18.85
N CYS A 405 3.99 9.07 19.48
CA CYS A 405 3.71 8.64 20.85
C CYS A 405 3.75 9.86 21.78
N GLY A 406 4.67 10.80 21.55
CA GLY A 406 4.74 12.06 22.30
C GLY A 406 3.45 12.89 22.26
N SER A 407 2.78 13.01 21.11
CA SER A 407 1.52 13.77 21.02
C SER A 407 0.34 13.03 21.63
N VAL A 408 0.30 11.69 21.52
CA VAL A 408 -0.69 10.87 22.24
C VAL A 408 -0.53 11.05 23.75
N ARG A 409 0.71 10.93 24.28
CA ARG A 409 1.00 11.14 25.70
C ARG A 409 0.59 12.52 26.19
N GLN A 410 0.75 13.55 25.36
CA GLN A 410 0.31 14.90 25.70
C GLN A 410 -1.22 14.97 25.81
N ALA A 411 -1.95 14.45 24.80
CA ALA A 411 -3.41 14.42 24.84
C ALA A 411 -3.95 13.64 26.05
N LEU A 412 -3.27 12.56 26.46
CA LEU A 412 -3.61 11.82 27.68
C LEU A 412 -3.40 12.66 28.94
N ARG A 413 -2.30 13.43 29.04
CA ARG A 413 -2.09 14.37 30.15
C ARG A 413 -3.16 15.44 30.20
N ASP A 414 -3.52 16.01 29.05
CA ASP A 414 -4.53 17.06 28.94
C ASP A 414 -5.92 16.53 29.38
N ALA A 415 -6.18 15.24 29.14
CA ALA A 415 -7.37 14.53 29.62
C ALA A 415 -7.26 13.99 31.07
N ALA A 416 -6.20 14.35 31.81
CA ALA A 416 -5.90 13.85 33.16
C ALA A 416 -5.80 12.31 33.28
N LEU A 417 -5.30 11.65 32.24
CA LEU A 417 -5.06 10.22 32.17
C LEU A 417 -3.56 9.88 32.30
N GLU A 418 -3.28 8.62 32.63
CA GLU A 418 -1.92 8.10 32.64
C GLU A 418 -1.33 8.19 31.22
N PRO A 419 -0.16 8.84 31.00
CA PRO A 419 0.40 9.05 29.67
C PRO A 419 1.14 7.80 29.16
N VAL A 420 0.45 6.66 29.17
CA VAL A 420 0.92 5.37 28.64
C VAL A 420 0.30 5.17 27.27
N VAL A 421 1.13 4.90 26.27
CA VAL A 421 0.67 4.64 24.90
C VAL A 421 1.29 3.37 24.35
N PHE A 422 0.44 2.46 23.89
CA PHE A 422 0.88 1.29 23.14
C PHE A 422 0.73 1.53 21.65
N ASP A 423 1.49 0.82 20.83
CA ASP A 423 1.42 0.90 19.37
C ASP A 423 0.91 -0.43 18.80
N ALA A 424 -0.22 -0.38 18.09
CA ALA A 424 -0.82 -1.59 17.52
C ALA A 424 0.07 -2.24 16.46
N HIS A 425 0.74 -1.44 15.64
CA HIS A 425 1.59 -1.92 14.55
C HIS A 425 2.81 -2.69 15.06
N LEU A 426 3.38 -2.26 16.19
CA LEU A 426 4.43 -2.98 16.88
C LEU A 426 3.93 -4.32 17.43
N LEU A 427 2.80 -4.31 18.15
CA LEU A 427 2.25 -5.52 18.78
C LEU A 427 1.71 -6.52 17.75
N LEU A 428 1.36 -6.05 16.55
CA LEU A 428 0.92 -6.86 15.43
C LEU A 428 2.05 -7.26 14.48
N ASP A 429 3.27 -6.80 14.66
CA ASP A 429 4.39 -7.02 13.73
C ASP A 429 4.12 -6.50 12.30
N THR A 430 3.31 -5.45 12.13
CA THR A 430 2.93 -4.94 10.80
C THR A 430 4.09 -4.28 10.03
N GLY A 431 5.22 -4.14 10.69
CA GLY A 431 6.42 -3.56 10.11
C GLY A 431 6.35 -2.05 9.99
N GLY A 432 6.44 -1.51 8.77
CA GLY A 432 6.22 -0.10 8.48
C GLY A 432 4.77 0.32 8.70
N GLY A 433 3.81 -0.56 8.41
CA GLY A 433 2.37 -0.30 8.55
C GLY A 433 1.83 0.82 7.65
N ASP A 434 2.69 1.45 6.84
CA ASP A 434 2.36 2.56 5.95
C ASP A 434 1.44 2.14 4.79
N ASP A 435 1.30 0.82 4.61
CA ASP A 435 0.47 0.17 3.62
C ASP A 435 -0.88 -0.33 4.14
N VAL A 436 -1.18 -0.06 5.41
CA VAL A 436 -2.50 -0.33 5.98
C VAL A 436 -3.44 0.85 5.68
N PRO A 437 -4.62 0.62 5.08
CA PRO A 437 -5.53 1.71 4.77
C PRO A 437 -6.06 2.37 6.06
N PRO A 438 -6.18 3.71 6.08
CA PRO A 438 -6.77 4.45 7.20
C PRO A 438 -8.16 3.97 7.64
N GLU A 439 -8.93 3.41 6.71
CA GLU A 439 -10.27 2.88 6.95
C GLU A 439 -10.25 1.58 7.76
N ALA A 440 -9.12 0.86 7.81
CA ALA A 440 -8.96 -0.40 8.56
C ALA A 440 -8.56 -0.19 10.03
N ARG A 441 -8.57 1.03 10.58
CA ARG A 441 -8.14 1.30 11.97
C ARG A 441 -8.86 0.45 13.01
N GLY A 442 -10.18 0.33 12.91
CA GLY A 442 -10.92 -0.51 13.85
C GLY A 442 -10.59 -2.00 13.68
N VAL A 443 -10.27 -2.44 12.45
CA VAL A 443 -9.77 -3.80 12.17
C VAL A 443 -8.40 -4.01 12.82
N ILE A 444 -7.48 -3.04 12.76
CA ILE A 444 -6.17 -3.11 13.46
C ILE A 444 -6.39 -3.36 14.95
N LEU A 445 -7.28 -2.59 15.59
CA LEU A 445 -7.56 -2.75 17.02
C LEU A 445 -8.24 -4.11 17.32
N LEU A 446 -9.13 -4.57 16.44
CA LEU A 446 -9.75 -5.90 16.52
C LEU A 446 -8.71 -7.02 16.46
N ARG A 447 -7.79 -6.96 15.49
CA ARG A 447 -6.69 -7.92 15.34
C ARG A 447 -5.84 -7.96 16.61
N LEU A 448 -5.48 -6.78 17.14
CA LEU A 448 -4.72 -6.69 18.38
C LEU A 448 -5.48 -7.34 19.54
N GLY A 449 -6.76 -7.00 19.71
CA GLY A 449 -7.62 -7.61 20.72
C GLY A 449 -7.66 -9.14 20.64
N ARG A 450 -7.82 -9.70 19.43
CA ARG A 450 -7.80 -11.16 19.21
C ARG A 450 -6.46 -11.79 19.58
N ARG A 451 -5.33 -11.16 19.20
CA ARG A 451 -3.99 -11.66 19.54
C ARG A 451 -3.70 -11.59 21.04
N LEU A 452 -4.07 -10.51 21.72
CA LEU A 452 -3.92 -10.39 23.17
C LEU A 452 -4.78 -11.43 23.92
N ARG A 453 -6.01 -11.69 23.45
CA ARG A 453 -6.84 -12.78 23.99
C ARG A 453 -6.24 -14.16 23.76
N PHE A 454 -5.73 -14.42 22.56
CA PHE A 454 -5.05 -15.68 22.26
C PHE A 454 -3.79 -15.85 23.12
N ALA A 455 -3.10 -14.76 23.43
CA ALA A 455 -2.00 -14.71 24.39
C ALA A 455 -2.45 -14.80 25.87
N GLY A 456 -3.75 -14.90 26.16
CA GLY A 456 -4.30 -15.17 27.49
C GLY A 456 -4.74 -13.94 28.29
N LEU A 457 -4.64 -12.73 27.73
CA LEU A 457 -5.14 -11.51 28.35
C LEU A 457 -6.67 -11.41 28.24
N ASP A 458 -7.31 -10.81 29.24
CA ASP A 458 -8.78 -10.73 29.33
C ASP A 458 -9.36 -9.48 28.65
N VAL A 459 -9.17 -9.35 27.33
CA VAL A 459 -9.72 -8.23 26.56
C VAL A 459 -11.23 -8.40 26.37
N ARG A 460 -12.02 -7.42 26.83
CA ARG A 460 -13.50 -7.48 26.82
C ARG A 460 -14.17 -6.56 25.82
N ALA A 461 -13.57 -5.40 25.59
CA ALA A 461 -14.15 -4.39 24.72
C ALA A 461 -13.07 -3.66 23.93
N LEU A 462 -13.45 -3.22 22.74
CA LEU A 462 -12.68 -2.37 21.84
C LEU A 462 -13.49 -1.08 21.66
N CYS A 463 -12.92 0.05 22.04
CA CYS A 463 -13.51 1.36 21.88
C CYS A 463 -12.83 2.05 20.71
N VAL A 464 -13.56 2.20 19.60
CA VAL A 464 -13.05 2.77 18.35
C VAL A 464 -13.80 4.05 18.01
N LEU A 465 -13.22 4.86 17.13
CA LEU A 465 -13.99 5.90 16.46
C LEU A 465 -15.18 5.27 15.72
N PRO A 466 -16.35 5.94 15.67
CA PRO A 466 -17.51 5.43 14.93
C PRO A 466 -17.10 5.04 13.51
N THR A 467 -17.14 3.73 13.24
CA THR A 467 -16.81 3.17 11.94
C THR A 467 -18.06 2.44 11.46
N PRO A 468 -18.73 2.91 10.39
CA PRO A 468 -20.05 2.39 10.01
C PRO A 468 -20.05 0.92 9.57
N LEU A 469 -18.88 0.33 9.35
CA LEU A 469 -18.72 -1.02 8.84
C LEU A 469 -18.55 -2.08 9.94
N LEU A 470 -17.81 -1.77 11.01
CA LEU A 470 -17.50 -2.78 12.02
C LEU A 470 -18.75 -3.14 12.84
N PRO A 471 -19.13 -4.43 12.91
CA PRO A 471 -20.31 -4.83 13.68
C PRO A 471 -20.03 -4.69 15.18
N SER A 472 -21.09 -4.49 15.96
CA SER A 472 -21.03 -4.27 17.42
C SER A 472 -20.40 -5.43 18.19
N CYS A 473 -20.31 -6.62 17.59
CA CYS A 473 -19.59 -7.76 18.12
C CYS A 473 -18.90 -8.54 16.98
N THR A 474 -17.60 -8.80 17.12
CA THR A 474 -16.83 -9.63 16.17
C THR A 474 -15.98 -10.63 16.95
N ALA A 475 -16.05 -11.92 16.61
CA ALA A 475 -15.28 -12.99 17.28
C ALA A 475 -15.39 -12.97 18.83
N GLY A 476 -16.55 -12.59 19.36
CA GLY A 476 -16.81 -12.46 20.79
C GLY A 476 -16.10 -11.29 21.47
N LEU A 477 -15.59 -10.31 20.72
CA LEU A 477 -15.15 -8.99 21.21
C LEU A 477 -16.25 -7.98 20.90
N ARG A 478 -16.68 -7.22 21.92
CA ARG A 478 -17.59 -6.10 21.70
C ARG A 478 -16.82 -4.91 21.12
N VAL A 479 -17.31 -4.36 20.02
CA VAL A 479 -16.80 -3.15 19.38
C VAL A 479 -17.79 -2.04 19.71
N LEU A 480 -17.32 -1.03 20.43
CA LEU A 480 -18.14 0.02 21.02
C LEU A 480 -17.70 1.37 20.49
N SER A 481 -18.66 2.29 20.32
CA SER A 481 -18.33 3.70 20.23
C SER A 481 -17.86 4.19 21.60
N ALA A 482 -17.13 5.31 21.64
CA ALA A 482 -16.65 5.85 22.90
C ALA A 482 -17.75 6.41 23.83
N THR A 483 -18.97 6.56 23.32
CA THR A 483 -20.13 7.05 24.08
C THR A 483 -21.04 5.93 24.58
N ASP A 484 -20.78 4.66 24.20
CA ASP A 484 -21.61 3.53 24.58
C ASP A 484 -21.24 2.98 25.98
N GLU A 485 -21.53 3.77 27.02
CA GLU A 485 -21.27 3.36 28.41
C GLU A 485 -22.05 2.10 28.82
N VAL A 486 -23.26 1.91 28.27
CA VAL A 486 -24.11 0.75 28.60
C VAL A 486 -23.50 -0.51 28.01
N GLY A 487 -23.17 -0.49 26.71
CA GLY A 487 -22.48 -1.59 26.04
C GLY A 487 -21.14 -1.92 26.69
N LEU A 488 -20.42 -0.92 27.20
CA LEU A 488 -19.18 -1.13 27.95
C LEU A 488 -19.41 -1.84 29.29
N ARG A 489 -20.40 -1.39 30.08
CA ARG A 489 -20.76 -2.06 31.34
C ARG A 489 -21.16 -3.51 31.09
N GLU A 490 -21.96 -3.77 30.06
CA GLU A 490 -22.34 -5.13 29.66
C GLU A 490 -21.14 -5.98 29.22
N ALA A 491 -20.23 -5.42 28.42
CA ALA A 491 -19.02 -6.11 27.98
C ALA A 491 -18.13 -6.53 29.16
N LEU A 492 -17.99 -5.66 30.15
CA LEU A 492 -17.18 -5.88 31.35
C LEU A 492 -17.85 -6.81 32.35
N ALA A 493 -19.19 -6.82 32.41
CA ALA A 493 -19.96 -7.71 33.26
C ALA A 493 -20.10 -9.13 32.69
N ALA A 494 -19.91 -9.32 31.38
CA ALA A 494 -19.97 -10.63 30.75
C ALA A 494 -19.02 -11.63 31.45
N GLU A 495 -19.37 -12.92 31.46
CA GLU A 495 -18.44 -13.93 31.94
C GLU A 495 -17.19 -13.98 31.07
N ARG A 496 -16.05 -14.34 31.68
CA ARG A 496 -14.79 -14.53 30.96
C ARG A 496 -15.01 -15.59 29.90
N ALA A 497 -14.98 -15.17 28.63
CA ALA A 497 -14.90 -16.12 27.55
C ALA A 497 -13.63 -16.98 27.78
N PRO A 498 -13.76 -18.32 27.89
CA PRO A 498 -12.62 -19.16 28.21
C PRO A 498 -11.51 -18.92 27.17
N PRO A 499 -10.24 -18.84 27.57
CA PRO A 499 -9.17 -18.71 26.61
C PRO A 499 -9.20 -19.93 25.70
N LYS A 500 -9.67 -19.78 24.45
CA LYS A 500 -9.36 -20.74 23.38
C LYS A 500 -7.89 -20.56 22.96
N GLY A 501 -6.98 -20.50 23.93
CA GLY A 501 -5.54 -20.52 23.73
C GLY A 501 -5.06 -21.96 23.76
N GLY A 502 -5.51 -22.78 22.81
CA GLY A 502 -4.85 -24.05 22.57
C GLY A 502 -3.42 -23.79 22.09
N ALA A 503 -2.48 -24.65 22.46
CA ALA A 503 -1.15 -24.60 21.85
C ALA A 503 -1.23 -25.06 20.38
N GLY A 504 -0.48 -24.40 19.51
CA GLY A 504 -0.28 -24.85 18.12
C GLY A 504 -1.14 -24.13 17.06
N ARG A 505 -0.83 -24.46 15.80
CA ARG A 505 -1.33 -23.78 14.60
C ARG A 505 -2.86 -23.83 14.46
N SER A 506 -3.48 -24.99 14.68
CA SER A 506 -4.93 -25.18 14.55
C SER A 506 -5.74 -24.27 15.50
N ALA A 507 -5.27 -24.13 16.74
CA ALA A 507 -5.90 -23.24 17.73
C ALA A 507 -5.73 -21.76 17.34
N ALA A 508 -4.53 -21.38 16.87
CA ALA A 508 -4.27 -20.02 16.38
C ALA A 508 -5.14 -19.66 15.18
N LEU A 509 -5.26 -20.55 14.19
CA LEU A 509 -6.12 -20.36 13.01
C LEU A 509 -7.59 -20.17 13.41
N ARG A 510 -8.11 -20.97 14.35
CA ARG A 510 -9.47 -20.81 14.85
C ARG A 510 -9.67 -19.47 15.57
N ALA A 511 -8.73 -19.06 16.42
CA ALA A 511 -8.88 -17.87 17.25
C ALA A 511 -8.63 -16.56 16.47
N LEU A 512 -7.63 -16.54 15.59
CA LEU A 512 -7.13 -15.34 14.93
C LEU A 512 -7.65 -15.16 13.51
N ALA A 513 -7.90 -16.26 12.78
CA ALA A 513 -8.37 -16.23 11.40
C ALA A 513 -9.83 -16.72 11.23
N ASP A 514 -10.53 -16.99 12.33
CA ASP A 514 -11.89 -17.56 12.36
C ASP A 514 -12.03 -18.86 11.53
N ALA A 515 -10.95 -19.64 11.47
CA ALA A 515 -10.84 -20.79 10.59
C ALA A 515 -11.01 -22.11 11.35
N THR A 516 -12.20 -22.71 11.26
CA THR A 516 -12.49 -24.00 11.91
C THR A 516 -12.19 -25.18 10.99
N ALA A 517 -11.42 -26.14 11.50
CA ALA A 517 -11.06 -27.37 10.79
C ALA A 517 -12.28 -28.26 10.58
N LEU A 518 -12.41 -28.79 9.36
CA LEU A 518 -13.30 -29.89 9.05
C LEU A 518 -12.47 -31.10 8.64
N GLU A 519 -12.88 -32.27 9.12
CA GLU A 519 -12.35 -33.58 8.75
C GLU A 519 -13.06 -34.10 7.50
N ASP A 520 -12.54 -35.17 6.90
CA ASP A 520 -13.17 -35.88 5.77
C ASP A 520 -13.35 -35.05 4.49
N ALA A 521 -12.48 -34.06 4.27
CA ALA A 521 -12.44 -33.29 3.03
C ALA A 521 -11.54 -33.93 1.97
N ARG A 522 -12.02 -34.09 0.74
CA ARG A 522 -11.15 -34.37 -0.41
C ARG A 522 -10.73 -33.04 -1.02
N VAL A 523 -9.42 -32.83 -1.17
CA VAL A 523 -8.89 -31.66 -1.84
C VAL A 523 -7.97 -32.07 -2.99
N GLU A 524 -8.27 -31.61 -4.19
CA GLU A 524 -7.42 -31.77 -5.37
C GLU A 524 -7.04 -30.39 -5.91
N VAL A 525 -5.78 -30.01 -5.75
CA VAL A 525 -5.26 -28.75 -6.29
C VAL A 525 -4.82 -28.93 -7.74
N GLU A 526 -5.11 -27.94 -8.57
CA GLU A 526 -4.84 -27.90 -10.00
C GLU A 526 -4.06 -26.65 -10.40
N PHE A 527 -2.90 -26.86 -11.01
CA PHE A 527 -2.03 -25.80 -11.53
C PHE A 527 -2.11 -25.69 -13.06
N ASP A 528 -2.51 -26.75 -13.76
CA ASP A 528 -2.60 -26.71 -15.23
C ASP A 528 -3.93 -26.07 -15.68
N ASN A 529 -3.81 -25.14 -16.62
CA ASN A 529 -4.95 -24.36 -17.09
C ASN A 529 -5.94 -25.18 -17.92
N ALA A 530 -5.46 -26.06 -18.79
CA ALA A 530 -6.31 -26.89 -19.63
C ALA A 530 -7.05 -27.94 -18.79
N ALA A 531 -6.37 -28.55 -17.82
CA ALA A 531 -6.97 -29.46 -16.85
C ALA A 531 -8.02 -28.75 -15.98
N ALA A 532 -7.73 -27.53 -15.50
CA ALA A 532 -8.70 -26.71 -14.77
C ALA A 532 -9.95 -26.40 -15.62
N ARG A 533 -9.77 -26.00 -16.88
CA ARG A 533 -10.85 -25.72 -17.83
C ARG A 533 -11.71 -26.96 -18.07
N GLY A 534 -11.08 -28.09 -18.40
CA GLY A 534 -11.77 -29.36 -18.63
C GLY A 534 -12.54 -29.83 -17.40
N ARG A 535 -11.96 -29.66 -16.20
CA ARG A 535 -12.62 -29.98 -14.92
C ARG A 535 -13.86 -29.11 -14.69
N LEU A 536 -13.76 -27.79 -14.88
CA LEU A 536 -14.89 -26.88 -14.73
C LEU A 536 -16.04 -27.24 -15.69
N LEU A 537 -15.74 -27.42 -16.97
CA LEU A 537 -16.75 -27.77 -17.98
C LEU A 537 -17.40 -29.12 -17.68
N ARG A 538 -16.62 -30.11 -17.23
CA ARG A 538 -17.14 -31.42 -16.82
C ARG A 538 -18.07 -31.31 -15.62
N LEU A 539 -17.71 -30.53 -14.59
CA LEU A 539 -18.57 -30.33 -13.41
C LEU A 539 -19.91 -29.71 -13.79
N VAL A 540 -19.91 -28.67 -14.62
CA VAL A 540 -21.15 -28.04 -15.13
C VAL A 540 -21.95 -28.98 -16.03
N GLY A 541 -21.26 -29.77 -16.87
CA GLY A 541 -21.88 -30.77 -17.73
C GLY A 541 -22.53 -31.93 -16.97
N GLU A 542 -21.97 -32.31 -15.83
CA GLU A 542 -22.48 -33.38 -14.95
C GLU A 542 -23.56 -32.89 -13.97
N ALA A 543 -23.76 -31.58 -13.82
CA ALA A 543 -24.69 -30.98 -12.86
C ALA A 543 -26.14 -31.44 -13.08
N ARG A 544 -26.84 -31.70 -11.97
CA ARG A 544 -28.21 -32.24 -11.96
C ARG A 544 -29.24 -31.36 -11.27
N ARG A 545 -28.84 -30.49 -10.34
CA ARG A 545 -29.73 -29.68 -9.50
C ARG A 545 -29.36 -28.21 -9.54
N SER A 546 -28.10 -27.86 -9.28
CA SER A 546 -27.67 -26.47 -9.20
C SER A 546 -26.23 -26.24 -9.65
N VAL A 547 -25.99 -25.07 -10.22
CA VAL A 547 -24.65 -24.50 -10.42
C VAL A 547 -24.65 -23.10 -9.85
N HIS A 548 -23.79 -22.88 -8.87
CA HIS A 548 -23.49 -21.57 -8.30
C HIS A 548 -22.11 -21.15 -8.77
N LEU A 549 -22.01 -20.05 -9.50
CA LEU A 549 -20.74 -19.54 -10.03
C LEU A 549 -20.52 -18.12 -9.53
N GLN A 550 -19.38 -17.86 -8.91
CA GLN A 550 -18.94 -16.55 -8.48
C GLN A 550 -17.56 -16.23 -9.06
N THR A 551 -17.38 -15.03 -9.61
CA THR A 551 -16.08 -14.56 -10.10
C THR A 551 -15.91 -13.05 -9.90
N TYR A 552 -14.65 -12.59 -9.91
CA TYR A 552 -14.32 -11.16 -9.82
C TYR A 552 -14.25 -10.50 -11.21
N ILE A 553 -13.58 -11.16 -12.17
CA ILE A 553 -13.54 -10.71 -13.57
C ILE A 553 -14.17 -11.78 -14.46
N VAL A 554 -14.91 -11.33 -15.46
CA VAL A 554 -15.32 -12.13 -16.62
C VAL A 554 -15.14 -11.34 -17.93
N HIS A 555 -14.53 -11.98 -18.92
CA HIS A 555 -14.42 -11.45 -20.28
C HIS A 555 -15.34 -12.23 -21.24
N ASP A 556 -15.79 -11.59 -22.32
CA ASP A 556 -16.53 -12.24 -23.40
C ASP A 556 -15.54 -12.73 -24.48
N ASP A 557 -15.00 -13.93 -24.30
CA ASP A 557 -13.93 -14.51 -25.12
C ASP A 557 -14.24 -15.98 -25.50
N PRO A 558 -13.47 -16.63 -26.39
CA PRO A 558 -13.77 -18.00 -26.83
C PRO A 558 -13.85 -19.03 -25.69
N THR A 559 -13.03 -18.86 -24.65
CA THR A 559 -13.00 -19.79 -23.52
C THR A 559 -14.23 -19.61 -22.64
N THR A 560 -14.61 -18.37 -22.33
CA THR A 560 -15.81 -18.10 -21.52
C THR A 560 -17.10 -18.39 -22.28
N ARG A 561 -17.15 -18.24 -23.60
CA ARG A 561 -18.27 -18.68 -24.45
C ARG A 561 -18.47 -20.20 -24.43
N THR A 562 -17.39 -20.97 -24.27
CA THR A 562 -17.51 -22.43 -24.08
C THR A 562 -18.17 -22.77 -22.75
N LEU A 563 -17.84 -22.03 -21.69
CA LEU A 563 -18.51 -22.16 -20.39
C LEU A 563 -19.97 -21.68 -20.44
N GLU A 564 -20.25 -20.57 -21.11
CA GLU A 564 -21.61 -20.08 -21.38
C GLU A 564 -22.46 -21.19 -22.01
N ALA A 565 -21.97 -21.83 -23.08
CA ALA A 565 -22.68 -22.94 -23.72
C ALA A 565 -22.95 -24.12 -22.76
N ALA A 566 -21.99 -24.45 -21.89
CA ALA A 566 -22.17 -25.50 -20.89
C ALA A 566 -23.22 -25.13 -19.82
N LEU A 567 -23.24 -23.88 -19.37
CA LEU A 567 -24.22 -23.36 -18.40
C LEU A 567 -25.63 -23.33 -19.01
N VAL A 568 -25.77 -22.85 -20.25
CA VAL A 568 -27.03 -22.86 -21.01
C VAL A 568 -27.54 -24.30 -21.18
N ALA A 569 -26.65 -25.24 -21.53
CA ALA A 569 -27.00 -26.64 -21.65
C ALA A 569 -27.41 -27.26 -20.29
N ALA A 570 -26.83 -26.81 -19.18
CA ALA A 570 -27.27 -27.22 -17.84
C ALA A 570 -28.66 -26.69 -17.50
N ALA A 571 -28.91 -25.40 -17.73
CA ALA A 571 -30.22 -24.79 -17.53
C ALA A 571 -31.32 -25.46 -18.37
N ALA A 572 -31.01 -25.82 -19.62
CA ALA A 572 -31.93 -26.56 -20.49
C ALA A 572 -32.29 -27.97 -19.95
N ARG A 573 -31.46 -28.57 -19.09
CA ARG A 573 -31.76 -29.82 -18.38
C ARG A 573 -32.57 -29.61 -17.09
N GLY A 574 -32.91 -28.36 -16.76
CA GLY A 574 -33.62 -28.00 -15.52
C GLY A 574 -32.69 -27.74 -14.32
N VAL A 575 -31.38 -27.60 -14.53
CA VAL A 575 -30.43 -27.22 -13.47
C VAL A 575 -30.59 -25.73 -13.15
N ALA A 576 -30.71 -25.37 -11.88
CA ALA A 576 -30.76 -23.96 -11.47
C ALA A 576 -29.36 -23.34 -11.54
N VAL A 577 -29.15 -22.40 -12.46
CA VAL A 577 -27.84 -21.74 -12.65
C VAL A 577 -27.88 -20.34 -12.06
N ARG A 578 -26.98 -20.04 -11.12
CA ARG A 578 -26.83 -18.73 -10.49
C ARG A 578 -25.42 -18.22 -10.68
N VAL A 579 -25.28 -17.08 -11.34
CA VAL A 579 -24.02 -16.44 -11.68
C VAL A 579 -23.91 -15.12 -10.94
N LEU A 580 -22.83 -14.97 -10.19
CA LEU A 580 -22.53 -13.81 -9.37
C LEU A 580 -21.20 -13.21 -9.82
N VAL A 581 -21.18 -11.92 -10.11
CA VAL A 581 -19.96 -11.25 -10.59
C VAL A 581 -19.68 -9.99 -9.82
N ASP A 582 -18.42 -9.64 -9.59
CA ASP A 582 -18.10 -8.28 -9.15
C ASP A 582 -18.50 -7.27 -10.23
N SER A 583 -19.36 -6.30 -9.87
CA SER A 583 -19.95 -5.39 -10.85
C SER A 583 -18.93 -4.46 -11.52
N LEU A 584 -17.88 -4.06 -10.80
CA LEU A 584 -16.91 -3.08 -11.26
C LEU A 584 -15.92 -3.73 -12.22
N TYR A 585 -15.32 -4.84 -11.81
CA TYR A 585 -14.26 -5.49 -12.56
C TYR A 585 -14.77 -6.42 -13.68
N SER A 586 -16.03 -6.86 -13.59
CA SER A 586 -16.70 -7.54 -14.72
C SER A 586 -17.40 -6.58 -15.69
N LEU A 587 -17.33 -5.26 -15.43
CA LEU A 587 -17.93 -4.20 -16.25
C LEU A 587 -19.43 -4.41 -16.49
N HIS A 588 -20.17 -4.78 -15.44
CA HIS A 588 -21.60 -5.10 -15.52
C HIS A 588 -22.33 -4.58 -14.28
N GLY A 589 -23.29 -3.68 -14.49
CA GLY A 589 -24.08 -3.09 -13.40
C GLY A 589 -23.41 -1.91 -12.69
N SER A 590 -22.18 -1.53 -13.07
CA SER A 590 -21.50 -0.32 -12.60
C SER A 590 -21.38 0.70 -13.72
N PHE A 591 -21.54 1.99 -13.42
CA PHE A 591 -21.43 3.07 -14.42
C PHE A 591 -22.31 2.91 -15.67
N GLY A 592 -23.40 2.15 -15.58
CA GLY A 592 -24.26 1.82 -16.72
C GLY A 592 -23.64 0.84 -17.72
N LEU A 593 -22.47 0.26 -17.44
CA LEU A 593 -21.82 -0.73 -18.29
C LEU A 593 -22.54 -2.09 -18.22
N ARG A 594 -22.52 -2.79 -19.35
CA ARG A 594 -23.13 -4.11 -19.54
C ARG A 594 -22.17 -5.03 -20.27
N ASN A 595 -21.79 -6.13 -19.62
CA ASN A 595 -20.99 -7.18 -20.23
C ASN A 595 -21.85 -8.08 -21.12
N ALA A 596 -21.52 -8.19 -22.41
CA ALA A 596 -22.33 -8.89 -23.40
C ALA A 596 -22.53 -10.39 -23.09
N LEU A 597 -21.54 -11.07 -22.50
CA LEU A 597 -21.69 -12.48 -22.11
C LEU A 597 -22.69 -12.64 -20.98
N LEU A 598 -22.66 -11.73 -20.00
CA LEU A 598 -23.57 -11.75 -18.86
C LEU A 598 -25.00 -11.40 -19.25
N GLU A 599 -25.21 -10.48 -20.19
CA GLU A 599 -26.55 -10.18 -20.72
C GLU A 599 -27.14 -11.41 -21.42
N ARG A 600 -26.38 -12.11 -22.28
CA ARG A 600 -26.85 -13.34 -22.94
C ARG A 600 -27.19 -14.45 -21.95
N LEU A 601 -26.37 -14.61 -20.90
CA LEU A 601 -26.69 -15.54 -19.81
C LEU A 601 -27.96 -15.14 -19.08
N ALA A 602 -28.15 -13.85 -18.77
CA ALA A 602 -29.35 -13.35 -18.09
C ALA A 602 -30.64 -13.51 -18.92
N GLU A 603 -30.53 -13.49 -20.25
CA GLU A 603 -31.64 -13.76 -21.17
C GLU A 603 -32.00 -15.25 -21.29
N THR A 604 -31.15 -16.16 -20.78
CA THR A 604 -31.37 -17.61 -20.87
C THR A 604 -32.33 -18.11 -19.78
N PRO A 605 -33.42 -18.81 -20.12
CA PRO A 605 -34.32 -19.39 -19.12
C PRO A 605 -33.59 -20.36 -18.18
N GLY A 606 -33.80 -20.22 -16.87
CA GLY A 606 -33.16 -21.04 -15.84
C GLY A 606 -31.77 -20.58 -15.40
N VAL A 607 -31.29 -19.46 -15.96
CA VAL A 607 -30.05 -18.79 -15.54
C VAL A 607 -30.39 -17.46 -14.87
N GLU A 608 -29.86 -17.23 -13.68
CA GLU A 608 -29.94 -15.94 -12.98
C GLU A 608 -28.54 -15.33 -12.88
N VAL A 609 -28.38 -14.08 -13.34
CA VAL A 609 -27.11 -13.34 -13.25
C VAL A 609 -27.30 -12.14 -12.34
N ARG A 610 -26.39 -11.94 -11.38
CA ARG A 610 -26.41 -10.79 -10.47
C ARG A 610 -25.05 -10.10 -10.34
N PRO A 611 -24.99 -8.76 -10.45
CA PRO A 611 -23.81 -7.98 -10.10
C PRO A 611 -23.74 -7.76 -8.58
N LEU A 612 -22.57 -8.04 -7.98
CA LEU A 612 -22.23 -7.70 -6.60
C LEU A 612 -21.73 -6.27 -6.49
N ALA A 613 -22.18 -5.57 -5.45
CA ALA A 613 -21.74 -4.23 -5.09
C ALA A 613 -21.76 -3.25 -6.28
N PRO A 614 -22.88 -3.07 -7.01
CA PRO A 614 -23.00 -2.13 -8.12
C PRO A 614 -22.53 -0.74 -7.70
N VAL A 615 -21.72 -0.12 -8.56
CA VAL A 615 -21.10 1.18 -8.28
C VAL A 615 -21.87 2.28 -8.98
N GLY A 616 -22.26 3.31 -8.22
CA GLY A 616 -22.95 4.48 -8.73
C GLY A 616 -22.08 5.34 -9.67
N PRO A 617 -22.64 6.38 -10.31
CA PRO A 617 -21.88 7.27 -11.20
C PRO A 617 -20.80 8.06 -10.47
N LEU A 618 -20.97 8.31 -9.16
CA LEU A 618 -20.09 9.17 -8.34
C LEU A 618 -19.66 8.42 -7.07
N PRO A 619 -18.79 7.41 -7.18
CA PRO A 619 -18.51 6.52 -6.07
C PRO A 619 -17.43 7.03 -5.13
N GLY A 620 -17.58 6.69 -3.85
CA GLY A 620 -16.54 6.91 -2.85
C GLY A 620 -15.40 5.89 -2.96
N LEU A 621 -14.26 6.18 -2.31
CA LEU A 621 -13.10 5.27 -2.31
C LEU A 621 -13.46 3.87 -1.77
N VAL A 622 -14.22 3.80 -0.67
CA VAL A 622 -14.62 2.54 -0.05
C VAL A 622 -15.46 1.69 -1.01
N GLU A 623 -16.37 2.31 -1.77
CA GLU A 623 -17.22 1.62 -2.75
C GLU A 623 -16.41 1.04 -3.94
N LEU A 624 -15.38 1.77 -4.37
CA LEU A 624 -14.46 1.35 -5.43
C LEU A 624 -13.50 0.24 -4.98
N LYS A 625 -13.07 0.26 -3.71
CA LYS A 625 -12.04 -0.65 -3.19
C LYS A 625 -12.61 -1.88 -2.51
N ARG A 626 -13.73 -1.76 -1.80
CA ARG A 626 -14.40 -2.88 -1.13
C ARG A 626 -15.17 -3.70 -2.15
N ARG A 627 -14.45 -4.61 -2.80
CA ARG A 627 -14.97 -5.48 -3.85
C ARG A 627 -14.97 -6.94 -3.41
N CYS A 628 -15.72 -7.79 -4.10
CA CYS A 628 -15.73 -9.22 -3.79
C CYS A 628 -14.76 -9.96 -4.71
N HIS A 629 -13.57 -10.28 -4.21
CA HIS A 629 -12.50 -10.93 -4.98
C HIS A 629 -12.56 -12.47 -4.91
N ARG A 630 -13.67 -13.05 -4.43
CA ARG A 630 -13.86 -14.52 -4.38
C ARG A 630 -14.11 -15.10 -5.77
N LYS A 631 -13.57 -16.30 -6.03
CA LYS A 631 -13.90 -17.11 -7.21
C LYS A 631 -14.29 -18.51 -6.75
N LEU A 632 -15.58 -18.78 -6.76
CA LEU A 632 -16.19 -19.99 -6.21
C LEU A 632 -17.06 -20.63 -7.28
N VAL A 633 -17.04 -21.95 -7.37
CA VAL A 633 -18.05 -22.70 -8.14
C VAL A 633 -18.58 -23.80 -7.24
N VAL A 634 -19.89 -23.89 -7.04
CA VAL A 634 -20.53 -25.00 -6.31
C VAL A 634 -21.49 -25.71 -7.24
N VAL A 635 -21.37 -27.03 -7.32
CA VAL A 635 -22.24 -27.87 -8.14
C VAL A 635 -22.97 -28.86 -7.24
N ASP A 636 -24.30 -28.82 -7.32
CA ASP A 636 -25.22 -29.71 -6.63
C ASP A 636 -25.04 -29.77 -5.10
N ALA A 637 -24.42 -28.77 -4.46
CA ALA A 637 -23.99 -28.79 -3.05
C ALA A 637 -23.04 -29.97 -2.69
N ALA A 638 -22.49 -30.67 -3.69
CA ALA A 638 -21.68 -31.88 -3.51
C ALA A 638 -20.20 -31.68 -3.84
N ARG A 639 -19.92 -30.74 -4.76
CA ARG A 639 -18.58 -30.40 -5.21
C ARG A 639 -18.40 -28.89 -5.26
N ALA A 640 -17.22 -28.41 -4.87
CA ALA A 640 -16.89 -26.99 -4.96
C ALA A 640 -15.49 -26.74 -5.53
N LEU A 641 -15.32 -25.65 -6.27
CA LEU A 641 -14.03 -25.10 -6.66
C LEU A 641 -13.78 -23.81 -5.86
N VAL A 642 -12.60 -23.71 -5.27
CA VAL A 642 -12.05 -22.46 -4.72
C VAL A 642 -10.79 -22.16 -5.52
N THR A 643 -10.75 -21.02 -6.23
CA THR A 643 -9.70 -20.78 -7.23
C THR A 643 -9.18 -19.35 -7.24
N GLY A 644 -7.93 -19.18 -7.68
CA GLY A 644 -7.37 -17.87 -8.03
C GLY A 644 -7.82 -17.37 -9.40
N ARG A 645 -8.32 -18.26 -10.26
CA ARG A 645 -8.67 -18.01 -11.67
C ARG A 645 -9.94 -17.20 -11.82
N ASN A 646 -9.85 -16.10 -12.57
CA ASN A 646 -11.02 -15.40 -13.10
C ASN A 646 -11.50 -16.10 -14.39
N LEU A 647 -12.65 -15.66 -14.92
CA LEU A 647 -13.19 -16.17 -16.17
C LEU A 647 -12.66 -15.38 -17.36
N ALA A 648 -11.48 -15.76 -17.86
CA ALA A 648 -10.98 -15.31 -19.15
C ALA A 648 -10.02 -16.30 -19.78
N GLU A 649 -9.79 -16.17 -21.09
CA GLU A 649 -8.93 -17.05 -21.90
C GLU A 649 -7.53 -17.25 -21.29
N SER A 650 -6.88 -16.19 -20.80
CA SER A 650 -5.53 -16.27 -20.23
C SER A 650 -5.41 -17.15 -18.97
N TYR A 651 -6.50 -17.35 -18.22
CA TYR A 651 -6.51 -18.16 -16.98
C TYR A 651 -6.72 -19.65 -17.22
N PHE A 652 -7.24 -20.00 -18.40
CA PHE A 652 -7.73 -21.34 -18.71
C PHE A 652 -7.10 -21.93 -19.96
N THR A 653 -6.29 -21.17 -20.70
CA THR A 653 -5.50 -21.67 -21.84
C THR A 653 -4.13 -22.15 -21.37
N SER A 654 -3.66 -23.29 -21.86
CA SER A 654 -2.29 -23.77 -21.59
C SER A 654 -1.28 -23.23 -22.61
N PHE A 655 0.00 -23.20 -22.25
CA PHE A 655 1.07 -22.73 -23.14
C PHE A 655 1.20 -23.56 -24.42
N SER A 656 0.86 -24.85 -24.35
CA SER A 656 0.85 -25.76 -25.50
C SER A 656 -0.34 -25.58 -26.46
N GLU A 657 -1.33 -24.75 -26.08
CA GLU A 657 -2.54 -24.49 -26.87
C GLU A 657 -2.47 -23.16 -27.63
N VAL A 658 -1.39 -22.39 -27.46
CA VAL A 658 -1.20 -21.09 -28.11
C VAL A 658 0.04 -21.10 -28.99
N ALA A 659 -0.05 -20.44 -30.15
CA ALA A 659 1.10 -20.10 -30.98
C ALA A 659 1.46 -18.63 -30.73
N LEU A 660 2.49 -18.40 -29.92
CA LEU A 660 2.93 -17.05 -29.53
C LEU A 660 3.97 -16.50 -30.51
N VAL A 661 3.83 -15.22 -30.88
CA VAL A 661 4.83 -14.43 -31.60
C VAL A 661 5.13 -13.13 -30.83
N PRO A 662 6.30 -12.48 -31.03
CA PRO A 662 6.68 -11.28 -30.26
C PRO A 662 5.67 -10.13 -30.28
N ASP A 663 5.01 -9.93 -31.43
CA ASP A 663 4.06 -8.84 -31.65
C ASP A 663 2.66 -9.14 -31.07
N ASP A 664 2.49 -10.29 -30.43
CA ASP A 664 1.22 -10.61 -29.78
C ASP A 664 0.96 -9.68 -28.59
N PRO A 665 -0.31 -9.27 -28.40
CA PRO A 665 -0.71 -8.52 -27.22
C PRO A 665 -0.49 -9.39 -25.98
N TRP A 666 -0.03 -8.78 -24.89
CA TRP A 666 0.28 -9.52 -23.65
C TRP A 666 -0.92 -10.34 -23.13
N GLU A 667 -2.15 -9.93 -23.43
CA GLU A 667 -3.41 -10.57 -23.07
C GLU A 667 -3.52 -12.02 -23.59
N ARG A 668 -2.87 -12.32 -24.73
CA ARG A 668 -2.86 -13.67 -25.32
C ARG A 668 -1.93 -14.65 -24.60
N VAL A 669 -1.01 -14.14 -23.77
CA VAL A 669 -0.05 -14.98 -23.07
C VAL A 669 -0.74 -15.66 -21.88
N PRO A 670 -0.73 -17.00 -21.80
CA PRO A 670 -1.30 -17.72 -20.67
C PRO A 670 -0.69 -17.32 -19.32
N TRP A 671 -1.51 -17.35 -18.27
CA TRP A 671 -1.10 -17.05 -16.90
C TRP A 671 -0.94 -18.35 -16.11
N LEU A 672 0.01 -18.38 -15.18
CA LEU A 672 0.10 -19.48 -14.22
C LEU A 672 -0.79 -19.19 -13.01
N ASP A 673 -1.70 -20.11 -12.67
CA ASP A 673 -2.64 -19.94 -11.56
C ASP A 673 -2.90 -21.27 -10.83
N ALA A 674 -3.61 -21.23 -9.72
CA ALA A 674 -3.94 -22.39 -8.90
C ALA A 674 -5.39 -22.33 -8.39
N GLY A 675 -5.98 -23.51 -8.21
CA GLY A 675 -7.27 -23.66 -7.55
C GLY A 675 -7.44 -25.08 -7.03
N ALA A 676 -8.49 -25.31 -6.26
CA ALA A 676 -8.75 -26.58 -5.61
C ALA A 676 -10.19 -27.05 -5.84
N LEU A 677 -10.34 -28.31 -6.23
CA LEU A 677 -11.61 -29.04 -6.16
C LEU A 677 -11.79 -29.64 -4.78
N LEU A 678 -12.99 -29.50 -4.26
CA LEU A 678 -13.44 -29.95 -2.96
C LEU A 678 -14.58 -30.94 -3.10
N GLU A 679 -14.51 -32.03 -2.35
CA GLU A 679 -15.63 -32.91 -2.03
C GLU A 679 -15.67 -33.09 -0.51
N GLY A 680 -16.85 -33.32 0.07
CA GLY A 680 -16.99 -33.50 1.52
C GLY A 680 -17.55 -32.29 2.26
N PRO A 681 -17.45 -32.27 3.61
CA PRO A 681 -18.14 -31.28 4.46
C PRO A 681 -17.79 -29.81 4.17
N LEU A 682 -16.63 -29.54 3.57
CA LEU A 682 -16.22 -28.18 3.20
C LEU A 682 -17.09 -27.56 2.10
N VAL A 683 -17.76 -28.37 1.27
CA VAL A 683 -18.60 -27.85 0.18
C VAL A 683 -19.74 -27.00 0.71
N ALA A 684 -20.39 -27.43 1.80
CA ALA A 684 -21.44 -26.65 2.46
C ALA A 684 -20.95 -25.27 2.91
N ARG A 685 -19.71 -25.16 3.41
CA ARG A 685 -19.12 -23.86 3.81
C ARG A 685 -18.86 -22.93 2.62
N VAL A 686 -18.47 -23.49 1.47
CA VAL A 686 -18.30 -22.72 0.24
C VAL A 686 -19.66 -22.28 -0.32
N GLU A 687 -20.66 -23.16 -0.27
CA GLU A 687 -22.03 -22.84 -0.66
C GLU A 687 -22.64 -21.74 0.21
N GLU A 688 -22.51 -21.84 1.54
CA GLU A 688 -22.95 -20.80 2.47
C GLU A 688 -22.32 -19.44 2.17
N ALA A 689 -21.02 -19.42 1.82
CA ALA A 689 -20.32 -18.19 1.44
C ALA A 689 -20.90 -17.60 0.14
N PHE A 690 -21.14 -18.44 -0.88
CA PHE A 690 -21.79 -18.02 -2.11
C PHE A 690 -23.20 -17.49 -1.85
N LEU A 691 -24.02 -18.22 -1.10
CA LEU A 691 -25.41 -17.86 -0.81
C LEU A 691 -25.51 -16.58 0.03
N ALA A 692 -24.55 -16.31 0.91
CA ALA A 692 -24.45 -15.04 1.61
C ALA A 692 -24.24 -13.86 0.63
N SER A 693 -23.28 -13.99 -0.29
CA SER A 693 -23.08 -12.98 -1.34
C SER A 693 -24.25 -12.89 -2.32
N TRP A 694 -24.93 -14.01 -2.62
CA TRP A 694 -26.13 -14.03 -3.45
C TRP A 694 -27.26 -13.20 -2.84
N ARG A 695 -27.51 -13.36 -1.53
CA ARG A 695 -28.48 -12.54 -0.79
C ARG A 695 -28.08 -11.07 -0.74
N GLU A 696 -26.79 -10.76 -0.56
CA GLU A 696 -26.28 -9.38 -0.62
C GLU A 696 -26.56 -8.71 -1.98
N ALA A 697 -26.49 -9.48 -3.08
CA ALA A 697 -26.84 -9.03 -4.43
C ALA A 697 -28.37 -8.98 -4.70
N GLY A 698 -29.20 -9.14 -3.68
CA GLY A 698 -30.66 -9.14 -3.79
C GLY A 698 -31.24 -10.40 -4.42
N GLY A 699 -30.50 -11.51 -4.42
CA GLY A 699 -30.99 -12.82 -4.82
C GLY A 699 -31.96 -13.39 -3.80
N GLU A 700 -32.91 -14.21 -4.27
CA GLU A 700 -33.87 -14.89 -3.39
C GLU A 700 -33.15 -15.83 -2.41
N GLU A 701 -33.79 -16.06 -1.27
CA GLU A 701 -33.28 -17.00 -0.27
C GLU A 701 -33.34 -18.43 -0.82
N VAL A 702 -32.17 -19.06 -0.91
CA VAL A 702 -32.02 -20.44 -1.34
C VAL A 702 -31.56 -21.24 -0.12
N PRO A 703 -32.28 -22.30 0.30
CA PRO A 703 -31.81 -23.17 1.34
C PRO A 703 -30.53 -23.89 0.86
N PRO A 704 -29.49 -24.03 1.71
CA PRO A 704 -28.32 -24.85 1.38
C PRO A 704 -28.74 -26.27 1.00
N GLY A 705 -28.01 -26.90 0.07
CA GLY A 705 -28.32 -28.27 -0.34
C GLY A 705 -28.02 -29.28 0.78
N GLU A 706 -28.85 -30.31 0.93
CA GLU A 706 -28.71 -31.32 1.99
C GLU A 706 -27.83 -32.53 1.60
N GLU A 707 -27.05 -32.46 0.52
CA GLU A 707 -26.32 -33.65 0.05
C GLU A 707 -25.14 -34.00 0.95
N ARG A 708 -25.23 -35.15 1.61
CA ARG A 708 -24.17 -35.69 2.45
C ARG A 708 -23.15 -36.42 1.58
N PRO A 709 -21.84 -36.18 1.76
CA PRO A 709 -20.83 -36.94 1.04
C PRO A 709 -20.99 -38.43 1.33
N ALA A 710 -20.77 -39.27 0.32
CA ALA A 710 -20.66 -40.71 0.53
C ALA A 710 -19.57 -40.96 1.58
N GLU A 711 -19.91 -41.69 2.64
CA GLU A 711 -18.99 -42.05 3.73
C GLU A 711 -17.71 -42.68 3.16
N ARG A 712 -16.67 -41.87 3.06
CA ARG A 712 -15.30 -42.29 2.82
C ARG A 712 -14.48 -41.55 3.85
N SER A 713 -13.85 -42.30 4.75
CA SER A 713 -12.90 -41.72 5.71
C SER A 713 -11.76 -41.10 4.91
N LEU A 714 -11.72 -39.77 4.84
CA LEU A 714 -10.71 -39.00 4.17
C LEU A 714 -9.93 -38.26 5.27
N ARG A 715 -8.75 -38.75 5.62
CA ARG A 715 -7.98 -38.24 6.79
C ARG A 715 -7.34 -36.85 6.57
N THR A 716 -7.99 -35.96 5.82
CA THR A 716 -7.51 -34.61 5.51
C THR A 716 -8.22 -33.59 6.39
N HIS A 717 -7.43 -32.73 7.04
CA HIS A 717 -7.97 -31.59 7.79
C HIS A 717 -7.87 -30.35 6.92
N ALA A 718 -9.01 -29.74 6.59
CA ALA A 718 -9.03 -28.54 5.77
C ALA A 718 -9.98 -27.48 6.32
N ARG A 719 -9.75 -26.23 5.93
CA ARG A 719 -10.46 -25.04 6.42
C ARG A 719 -10.75 -24.12 5.26
N LEU A 720 -11.96 -23.57 5.23
CA LEU A 720 -12.25 -22.38 4.45
C LEU A 720 -12.04 -21.15 5.34
N VAL A 721 -11.16 -20.26 4.92
CA VAL A 721 -10.94 -18.95 5.55
C VAL A 721 -11.61 -17.91 4.68
N LEU A 722 -12.60 -17.22 5.23
CA LEU A 722 -13.26 -16.09 4.59
C LEU A 722 -12.76 -14.79 5.21
N HIS A 723 -12.49 -13.81 4.35
CA HIS A 723 -12.19 -12.44 4.74
C HIS A 723 -13.25 -11.52 4.14
N GLU A 724 -13.70 -10.53 4.92
CA GLU A 724 -14.73 -9.57 4.54
C GLU A 724 -14.21 -8.12 4.60
N GLY A 725 -13.18 -7.78 3.81
CA GLY A 725 -12.67 -6.41 3.68
C GLY A 725 -12.50 -5.71 5.04
N LEU A 726 -13.04 -4.49 5.17
CA LEU A 726 -12.89 -3.63 6.36
C LEU A 726 -13.62 -4.15 7.63
N LEU A 727 -14.03 -5.41 7.67
CA LEU A 727 -14.62 -6.06 8.84
C LEU A 727 -13.62 -6.94 9.60
N ASP A 728 -12.63 -7.51 8.91
CA ASP A 728 -11.65 -8.43 9.49
C ASP A 728 -10.33 -8.38 8.71
N ALA A 729 -9.39 -9.29 9.01
CA ALA A 729 -8.19 -9.53 8.21
C ALA A 729 -7.80 -11.02 8.25
N ASN A 730 -8.81 -11.90 8.16
CA ASN A 730 -8.68 -13.31 8.48
C ASN A 730 -7.67 -14.04 7.58
N THR A 731 -7.62 -13.72 6.29
CA THR A 731 -6.66 -14.29 5.32
C THR A 731 -5.22 -13.89 5.66
N LEU A 732 -4.99 -12.63 6.03
CA LEU A 732 -3.70 -12.14 6.52
C LEU A 732 -3.30 -12.85 7.83
N GLU A 733 -4.21 -13.02 8.78
CA GLU A 733 -3.96 -13.80 10.01
C GLU A 733 -3.67 -15.27 9.71
N ALA A 734 -4.32 -15.86 8.70
CA ALA A 734 -4.05 -17.24 8.29
C ALA A 734 -2.64 -17.39 7.72
N TYR A 735 -2.22 -16.51 6.80
CA TYR A 735 -0.84 -16.47 6.30
C TYR A 735 0.15 -16.22 7.44
N ALA A 736 -0.14 -15.29 8.35
CA ALA A 736 0.72 -15.00 9.48
C ALA A 736 0.87 -16.21 10.42
N CYS A 737 -0.20 -16.98 10.66
CA CYS A 737 -0.14 -18.22 11.43
C CYS A 737 0.75 -19.27 10.75
N LEU A 738 0.65 -19.43 9.42
CA LEU A 738 1.51 -20.35 8.66
C LEU A 738 2.98 -19.95 8.75
N VAL A 739 3.30 -18.68 8.48
CA VAL A 739 4.68 -18.17 8.50
C VAL A 739 5.30 -18.21 9.90
N ARG A 740 4.53 -17.88 10.95
CA ARG A 740 5.01 -17.94 12.35
C ARG A 740 5.25 -19.37 12.83
N SER A 741 4.44 -20.32 12.38
CA SER A 741 4.56 -21.73 12.81
C SER A 741 5.58 -22.53 12.01
N ALA A 742 6.01 -22.04 10.84
CA ALA A 742 7.01 -22.69 10.01
C ALA A 742 8.37 -22.83 10.71
N ARG A 743 8.97 -24.01 10.59
CA ARG A 743 10.24 -24.38 11.26
C ARG A 743 11.37 -24.73 10.29
N ARG A 744 11.07 -25.12 9.06
CA ARG A 744 12.03 -25.64 8.09
C ARG A 744 12.00 -24.89 6.77
N ARG A 745 10.80 -24.75 6.18
CA ARG A 745 10.64 -24.09 4.88
C ARG A 745 9.30 -23.40 4.70
N ILE A 746 9.31 -22.34 3.90
CA ILE A 746 8.14 -21.68 3.35
C ILE A 746 8.30 -21.63 1.83
N THR A 747 7.29 -22.10 1.10
CA THR A 747 7.22 -22.04 -0.37
C THR A 747 6.02 -21.19 -0.73
N ALA A 748 6.22 -20.07 -1.43
CA ALA A 748 5.15 -19.18 -1.84
C ALA A 748 5.13 -18.96 -3.36
N VAL A 749 3.94 -18.72 -3.90
CA VAL A 749 3.73 -18.34 -5.30
C VAL A 749 2.80 -17.13 -5.32
N ASN A 750 3.28 -15.98 -5.82
CA ASN A 750 2.56 -14.70 -5.81
C ASN A 750 3.29 -13.63 -6.66
N THR A 751 2.60 -12.92 -7.55
CA THR A 751 3.14 -11.74 -8.30
C THR A 751 2.41 -10.45 -7.94
N PHE A 752 2.25 -10.21 -6.65
CA PHE A 752 1.64 -9.01 -6.10
C PHE A 752 2.53 -8.40 -5.01
N PRO A 753 2.48 -7.08 -4.78
CA PRO A 753 3.32 -6.44 -3.76
C PRO A 753 3.03 -7.04 -2.39
N LEU A 754 4.08 -7.46 -1.67
CA LEU A 754 3.91 -7.98 -0.31
C LEU A 754 3.48 -6.86 0.62
N ILE A 755 2.39 -7.06 1.36
CA ILE A 755 2.09 -6.24 2.51
C ILE A 755 3.26 -6.31 3.49
N HIS A 756 3.63 -5.17 4.09
CA HIS A 756 4.79 -5.04 4.97
C HIS A 756 4.76 -6.02 6.15
N GLU A 757 3.58 -6.33 6.69
CA GLU A 757 3.45 -7.35 7.73
C GLU A 757 3.95 -8.71 7.24
N LEU A 758 3.54 -9.16 6.06
CA LEU A 758 3.94 -10.47 5.54
C LEU A 758 5.42 -10.48 5.13
N GLU A 759 5.92 -9.40 4.52
CA GLU A 759 7.34 -9.21 4.24
C GLU A 759 8.19 -9.37 5.52
N HIS A 760 7.80 -8.67 6.60
CA HIS A 760 8.49 -8.75 7.89
C HIS A 760 8.38 -10.12 8.54
N LEU A 761 7.24 -10.81 8.41
CA LEU A 761 7.08 -12.17 8.92
C LEU A 761 7.99 -13.16 8.18
N LEU A 762 8.16 -12.99 6.87
CA LEU A 762 9.07 -13.81 6.05
C LEU A 762 10.54 -13.50 6.38
N LEU A 763 10.91 -12.23 6.57
CA LEU A 763 12.23 -11.84 7.08
C LEU A 763 12.51 -12.45 8.46
N ALA A 764 11.53 -12.40 9.37
CA ALA A 764 11.63 -13.03 10.67
C ALA A 764 11.75 -14.56 10.56
N ALA A 765 11.16 -15.19 9.55
CA ALA A 765 11.33 -16.63 9.30
C ALA A 765 12.75 -16.95 8.83
N LEU A 766 13.31 -16.16 7.89
CA LEU A 766 14.71 -16.27 7.46
C LEU A 766 15.67 -16.11 8.64
N ALA A 767 15.44 -15.13 9.51
CA ALA A 767 16.25 -14.90 10.71
C ALA A 767 16.18 -16.09 11.70
N ARG A 768 15.09 -16.86 11.72
CA ARG A 768 14.97 -18.12 12.48
C ARG A 768 15.64 -19.32 11.79
N GLY A 769 16.23 -19.15 10.61
CA GLY A 769 16.82 -20.22 9.81
C GLY A 769 15.82 -20.99 8.94
N VAL A 770 14.58 -20.51 8.80
CA VAL A 770 13.59 -21.11 7.89
C VAL A 770 13.96 -20.75 6.45
N ARG A 771 14.01 -21.74 5.55
CA ARG A 771 14.24 -21.48 4.12
C ARG A 771 13.01 -20.86 3.50
N VAL A 772 13.14 -19.72 2.83
CA VAL A 772 12.01 -19.06 2.15
C VAL A 772 12.26 -19.08 0.65
N ARG A 773 11.31 -19.65 -0.09
CA ARG A 773 11.30 -19.73 -1.57
C ARG A 773 10.06 -19.03 -2.11
N LEU A 774 10.22 -18.13 -3.08
CA LEU A 774 9.12 -17.42 -3.73
C LEU A 774 9.21 -17.59 -5.25
N LEU A 775 8.14 -18.10 -5.87
CA LEU A 775 7.97 -18.08 -7.32
C LEU A 775 7.10 -16.87 -7.71
N ILE A 776 7.65 -16.01 -8.55
CA ILE A 776 6.98 -14.80 -9.04
C ILE A 776 6.91 -14.82 -10.57
N GLY A 777 6.05 -14.01 -11.16
CA GLY A 777 5.96 -13.80 -12.60
C GLY A 777 6.35 -12.38 -13.00
N ASN A 778 5.91 -11.99 -14.20
CA ASN A 778 5.93 -10.61 -14.67
C ASN A 778 4.50 -10.13 -14.87
N VAL A 779 4.11 -9.02 -14.25
CA VAL A 779 2.79 -8.41 -14.42
C VAL A 779 2.52 -8.10 -15.89
N ARG A 780 3.54 -7.63 -16.61
CA ARG A 780 3.53 -7.68 -18.08
C ARG A 780 4.40 -8.83 -18.56
N PRO A 781 3.81 -9.88 -19.16
CA PRO A 781 4.57 -10.98 -19.75
C PRO A 781 5.69 -10.50 -20.69
N LYS A 782 6.82 -11.19 -20.67
CA LYS A 782 8.00 -10.89 -21.49
C LYS A 782 8.43 -12.13 -22.27
N HIS A 783 9.21 -11.94 -23.33
CA HIS A 783 9.78 -13.03 -24.11
C HIS A 783 11.28 -12.86 -24.39
N GLY A 784 11.90 -13.97 -24.79
CA GLY A 784 13.31 -14.02 -25.18
C GLY A 784 14.30 -13.79 -24.03
N ARG A 785 15.58 -13.83 -24.37
CA ARG A 785 16.70 -13.65 -23.42
C ARG A 785 16.78 -12.22 -22.88
N GLU A 786 16.49 -11.25 -23.73
CA GLU A 786 16.49 -9.82 -23.38
C GLU A 786 15.28 -9.39 -22.55
N ARG A 787 14.33 -10.31 -22.31
CA ARG A 787 13.10 -10.08 -21.54
C ARG A 787 12.28 -8.92 -22.13
N THR A 788 12.12 -8.92 -23.45
CA THR A 788 11.32 -7.93 -24.18
C THR A 788 9.85 -8.10 -23.83
N PRO A 789 9.12 -7.04 -23.42
CA PRO A 789 7.69 -7.15 -23.17
C PRO A 789 6.94 -7.52 -24.45
N PHE A 790 5.93 -8.39 -24.33
CA PHE A 790 4.95 -8.59 -25.41
C PHE A 790 4.23 -7.27 -25.75
N ALA A 791 3.61 -7.20 -26.93
CA ALA A 791 2.97 -5.99 -27.45
C ALA A 791 1.81 -5.49 -26.57
N SER A 792 1.24 -4.34 -26.96
CA SER A 792 0.30 -3.51 -26.17
C SER A 792 1.00 -2.84 -24.98
N ALA A 793 1.42 -1.58 -25.19
CA ALA A 793 2.05 -0.79 -24.14
C ALA A 793 1.07 -0.57 -22.99
N ASN A 794 1.39 -1.10 -21.81
CA ASN A 794 0.67 -0.84 -20.58
C ASN A 794 1.65 -0.38 -19.48
N PRO A 795 1.98 0.92 -19.43
CA PRO A 795 2.94 1.45 -18.48
C PRO A 795 2.58 1.18 -17.01
N LEU A 796 1.29 0.96 -16.69
CA LEU A 796 0.87 0.62 -15.34
C LEU A 796 1.36 -0.77 -14.93
N ARG A 797 1.37 -1.74 -15.86
CA ARG A 797 1.90 -3.09 -15.60
C ARG A 797 3.41 -3.07 -15.43
N ASP A 798 4.12 -2.25 -16.20
CA ASP A 798 5.57 -2.07 -16.04
C ASP A 798 5.91 -1.45 -14.68
N VAL A 799 5.12 -0.47 -14.21
CA VAL A 799 5.26 0.09 -12.85
C VAL A 799 4.92 -0.94 -11.78
N ALA A 800 3.87 -1.74 -11.98
CA ALA A 800 3.49 -2.79 -11.05
C ALA A 800 4.61 -3.85 -10.91
N ASP A 801 5.29 -4.19 -12.00
CA ASP A 801 6.43 -5.11 -11.98
C ASP A 801 7.59 -4.62 -11.10
N GLU A 802 7.93 -3.33 -11.19
CA GLU A 802 8.97 -2.72 -10.36
C GLU A 802 8.55 -2.62 -8.90
N LEU A 803 7.27 -2.33 -8.67
CA LEU A 803 6.72 -2.25 -7.33
C LEU A 803 6.78 -3.62 -6.65
N VAL A 804 6.30 -4.68 -7.29
CA VAL A 804 6.37 -6.05 -6.77
C VAL A 804 7.81 -6.37 -6.39
N ARG A 805 8.77 -6.08 -7.28
CA ARG A 805 10.20 -6.31 -7.04
C ARG A 805 10.77 -5.50 -5.88
N GLY A 806 10.32 -4.26 -5.69
CA GLY A 806 10.76 -3.42 -4.57
C GLY A 806 10.42 -4.00 -3.19
N HIS A 807 9.30 -4.73 -3.07
CA HIS A 807 8.92 -5.45 -1.85
C HIS A 807 9.68 -6.78 -1.68
N LEU A 808 10.36 -7.26 -2.72
CA LEU A 808 11.18 -8.47 -2.67
C LEU A 808 12.64 -8.18 -2.36
N ASP A 809 13.12 -6.95 -2.63
CA ASP A 809 14.50 -6.52 -2.37
C ASP A 809 14.99 -6.95 -0.95
N PRO A 810 14.27 -6.65 0.16
CA PRO A 810 14.74 -7.04 1.49
C PRO A 810 14.83 -8.55 1.70
N LEU A 811 13.92 -9.32 1.09
CA LEU A 811 13.90 -10.78 1.20
C LEU A 811 15.07 -11.38 0.43
N VAL A 812 15.34 -10.88 -0.78
CA VAL A 812 16.47 -11.31 -1.61
C VAL A 812 17.79 -10.98 -0.89
N GLU A 813 17.92 -9.77 -0.34
CA GLU A 813 19.08 -9.36 0.46
C GLU A 813 19.27 -10.22 1.71
N ALA A 814 18.18 -10.64 2.36
CA ALA A 814 18.20 -11.54 3.51
C ALA A 814 18.40 -13.04 3.15
N GLY A 815 18.56 -13.37 1.86
CA GLY A 815 18.88 -14.72 1.40
C GLY A 815 17.69 -15.58 1.02
N ALA A 816 16.49 -15.02 0.82
CA ALA A 816 15.38 -15.74 0.22
C ALA A 816 15.72 -16.20 -1.21
N GLU A 817 15.23 -17.39 -1.60
CA GLU A 817 15.29 -17.85 -2.97
C GLU A 817 14.07 -17.32 -3.72
N VAL A 818 14.23 -16.22 -4.44
CA VAL A 818 13.17 -15.65 -5.29
C VAL A 818 13.45 -16.02 -6.74
N VAL A 819 12.49 -16.65 -7.41
CA VAL A 819 12.60 -17.14 -8.78
C VAL A 819 11.50 -16.56 -9.65
N GLU A 820 11.88 -15.96 -10.78
CA GLU A 820 10.96 -15.57 -11.83
C GLU A 820 10.62 -16.78 -12.69
N ALA A 821 9.32 -17.07 -12.82
CA ALA A 821 8.82 -18.14 -13.65
C ALA A 821 9.22 -17.94 -15.11
N ARG A 822 9.65 -19.03 -15.73
CA ARG A 822 10.04 -19.09 -17.14
C ARG A 822 9.48 -20.35 -17.77
N VAL A 823 8.94 -20.21 -18.96
CA VAL A 823 8.38 -21.28 -19.79
C VAL A 823 9.18 -21.35 -21.08
N PHE A 824 9.49 -22.57 -21.51
CA PHE A 824 10.24 -22.84 -22.74
C PHE A 824 9.31 -23.00 -23.94
N PRO A 825 9.82 -22.90 -25.17
CA PRO A 825 8.99 -22.88 -26.37
C PRO A 825 8.17 -24.16 -26.55
N GLU A 826 6.89 -23.98 -26.90
CA GLU A 826 5.99 -25.05 -27.29
C GLU A 826 5.88 -25.13 -28.83
N PRO A 827 5.44 -26.28 -29.40
CA PRO A 827 5.22 -26.40 -30.84
C PRO A 827 4.32 -25.29 -31.39
N GLY A 828 4.74 -24.65 -32.48
CA GLY A 828 3.99 -23.59 -33.15
C GLY A 828 4.34 -22.16 -32.70
N TRP A 829 5.15 -21.99 -31.65
CA TRP A 829 5.65 -20.65 -31.29
C TRP A 829 6.59 -20.10 -32.35
N GLY A 830 6.57 -18.78 -32.53
CA GLY A 830 7.50 -18.09 -33.42
C GLY A 830 8.93 -18.28 -32.97
N TRP A 831 9.86 -18.47 -33.91
CA TRP A 831 11.28 -18.74 -33.63
C TRP A 831 11.99 -17.68 -32.76
N ARG A 832 11.44 -16.46 -32.67
CA ARG A 832 11.94 -15.36 -31.80
C ARG A 832 11.49 -15.47 -30.34
N VAL A 833 10.55 -16.36 -30.03
CA VAL A 833 10.04 -16.60 -28.67
C VAL A 833 10.82 -17.76 -28.06
N GLU A 834 12.09 -17.53 -27.73
CA GLU A 834 12.98 -18.56 -27.14
C GLU A 834 12.59 -18.96 -25.71
N SER A 835 11.85 -18.11 -25.02
CA SER A 835 11.31 -18.32 -23.68
C SER A 835 10.22 -17.30 -23.40
N VAL A 836 9.31 -17.63 -22.51
CA VAL A 836 8.29 -16.71 -21.99
C VAL A 836 8.46 -16.56 -20.48
N TRP A 837 8.33 -15.32 -20.02
CA TRP A 837 8.29 -14.93 -18.62
C TRP A 837 6.86 -14.50 -18.30
N PRO A 838 5.98 -15.43 -17.90
CA PRO A 838 4.55 -15.17 -17.85
C PRO A 838 4.16 -14.40 -16.59
N HIS A 839 2.89 -13.97 -16.56
CA HIS A 839 2.27 -13.57 -15.31
C HIS A 839 1.97 -14.80 -14.45
N VAL A 840 2.28 -14.70 -13.15
CA VAL A 840 1.92 -15.72 -12.16
C VAL A 840 0.86 -15.15 -11.24
N HIS A 841 -0.37 -15.58 -11.45
CA HIS A 841 -1.55 -15.12 -10.74
C HIS A 841 -1.92 -16.01 -9.55
N ALA A 842 -1.24 -17.14 -9.33
CA ALA A 842 -1.50 -17.99 -8.17
C ALA A 842 -1.28 -17.25 -6.84
N LYS A 843 -2.06 -17.62 -5.81
CA LYS A 843 -1.92 -17.18 -4.42
C LYS A 843 -1.77 -18.40 -3.55
N PHE A 844 -0.51 -18.80 -3.38
CA PHE A 844 -0.18 -20.06 -2.73
C PHE A 844 0.89 -19.86 -1.68
N LEU A 845 0.70 -20.48 -0.51
CA LEU A 845 1.71 -20.54 0.54
C LEU A 845 1.70 -21.92 1.18
N ALA A 846 2.84 -22.61 1.17
CA ALA A 846 3.07 -23.86 1.89
C ALA A 846 4.10 -23.68 2.99
N ALA A 847 3.95 -24.44 4.07
CA ALA A 847 4.88 -24.47 5.18
C ALA A 847 5.27 -25.91 5.53
N ASP A 848 6.58 -26.15 5.67
CA ASP A 848 7.22 -27.37 6.16
C ASP A 848 6.91 -28.67 5.40
N GLY A 849 6.20 -28.60 4.28
CA GLY A 849 5.66 -29.78 3.59
C GLY A 849 4.50 -30.44 4.33
N GLU A 850 3.85 -29.72 5.25
CA GLU A 850 2.77 -30.26 6.11
C GLU A 850 1.42 -29.61 5.84
N CYS A 851 1.42 -28.36 5.39
CA CYS A 851 0.20 -27.64 5.08
C CYS A 851 0.42 -26.61 3.97
N PHE A 852 -0.66 -26.27 3.27
CA PHE A 852 -0.67 -25.19 2.30
C PHE A 852 -1.97 -24.39 2.36
N ALA A 853 -1.92 -23.18 1.82
CA ALA A 853 -3.06 -22.32 1.56
C ALA A 853 -3.12 -21.98 0.07
N VAL A 854 -4.33 -22.00 -0.51
CA VAL A 854 -4.60 -21.68 -1.92
C VAL A 854 -5.99 -21.06 -2.07
N GLY A 855 -6.14 -20.05 -2.92
CA GLY A 855 -7.43 -19.39 -3.13
C GLY A 855 -7.30 -18.05 -3.84
N SER A 856 -8.14 -17.08 -3.45
CA SER A 856 -8.21 -15.79 -4.11
C SER A 856 -7.37 -14.69 -3.46
N ALA A 857 -6.97 -14.85 -2.19
CA ALA A 857 -6.32 -13.81 -1.38
C ALA A 857 -4.86 -13.54 -1.78
N ASN A 858 -4.61 -12.39 -2.42
CA ASN A 858 -3.24 -11.88 -2.68
C ASN A 858 -2.47 -11.64 -1.38
N PHE A 859 -1.15 -11.46 -1.51
CA PHE A 859 -0.28 -11.11 -0.39
C PHE A 859 -0.21 -9.60 -0.13
N ASP A 860 -1.13 -8.83 -0.73
CA ASP A 860 -1.11 -7.38 -0.75
C ASP A 860 -2.11 -6.77 0.25
N ALA A 861 -2.03 -5.44 0.42
CA ALA A 861 -2.91 -4.70 1.31
C ALA A 861 -4.38 -4.69 0.86
N THR A 862 -4.64 -4.88 -0.44
CA THR A 862 -5.99 -4.92 -1.00
C THR A 862 -6.72 -6.18 -0.54
N ALA A 863 -6.13 -7.35 -0.74
CA ALA A 863 -6.69 -8.62 -0.30
C ALA A 863 -6.67 -8.83 1.23
N SER A 864 -5.90 -8.00 1.95
CA SER A 864 -5.78 -8.08 3.41
C SER A 864 -6.80 -7.22 4.16
N TYR A 865 -7.35 -6.18 3.51
CA TYR A 865 -8.23 -5.19 4.17
C TYR A 865 -9.36 -4.65 3.31
N TRP A 866 -9.24 -4.59 1.99
CA TRP A 866 -10.25 -3.97 1.14
C TRP A 866 -11.23 -5.00 0.60
N GLU A 867 -10.74 -6.06 0.00
CA GLU A 867 -11.55 -7.02 -0.75
C GLU A 867 -12.05 -8.18 0.11
N SER A 868 -13.22 -8.72 -0.20
CA SER A 868 -13.66 -9.99 0.37
C SER A 868 -12.99 -11.16 -0.35
N GLU A 869 -12.45 -12.12 0.40
CA GLU A 869 -11.61 -13.21 -0.13
C GLU A 869 -12.05 -14.58 0.38
N ALA A 870 -11.60 -15.64 -0.31
CA ALA A 870 -11.74 -17.02 0.10
C ALA A 870 -10.40 -17.76 -0.05
N LEU A 871 -9.93 -18.34 1.04
CA LEU A 871 -8.66 -19.06 1.10
C LEU A 871 -8.89 -20.46 1.69
N LEU A 872 -8.52 -21.49 0.95
CA LEU A 872 -8.53 -22.86 1.43
C LEU A 872 -7.20 -23.17 2.11
N LEU A 873 -7.22 -23.59 3.37
CA LEU A 873 -6.04 -24.05 4.10
C LEU A 873 -6.17 -25.56 4.36
N VAL A 874 -5.18 -26.33 3.91
CA VAL A 874 -5.15 -27.79 4.00
C VAL A 874 -3.96 -28.22 4.83
N GLU A 875 -4.20 -29.05 5.84
CA GLU A 875 -3.19 -29.74 6.64
C GLU A 875 -3.17 -31.22 6.24
N ASP A 876 -2.39 -31.51 5.20
CA ASP A 876 -2.15 -32.86 4.70
C ASP A 876 -0.73 -32.96 4.11
N PRO A 877 0.22 -33.58 4.83
CA PRO A 877 1.62 -33.66 4.39
C PRO A 877 1.83 -34.39 3.06
N GLU A 878 0.93 -35.31 2.68
CA GLU A 878 1.05 -36.02 1.39
C GLU A 878 0.72 -35.06 0.24
N SER A 879 -0.46 -34.43 0.27
CA SER A 879 -0.85 -33.44 -0.73
C SER A 879 0.11 -32.26 -0.76
N THR A 880 0.54 -31.73 0.39
CA THR A 880 1.49 -30.59 0.43
C THR A 880 2.79 -30.93 -0.30
N ARG A 881 3.40 -32.09 0.01
CA ARG A 881 4.66 -32.49 -0.63
C ARG A 881 4.50 -32.74 -2.13
N ARG A 882 3.37 -33.31 -2.55
CA ARG A 882 3.06 -33.49 -3.98
C ARG A 882 2.99 -32.15 -4.72
N LEU A 883 2.36 -31.14 -4.11
CA LEU A 883 2.25 -29.80 -4.70
C LEU A 883 3.60 -29.08 -4.74
N GLU A 884 4.38 -29.15 -3.67
CA GLU A 884 5.73 -28.58 -3.67
C GLU A 884 6.63 -29.24 -4.72
N ALA A 885 6.53 -30.56 -4.92
CA ALA A 885 7.25 -31.25 -5.98
C ALA A 885 6.83 -30.79 -7.39
N ALA A 886 5.56 -30.47 -7.60
CA ALA A 886 5.10 -29.87 -8.86
C ALA A 886 5.68 -28.46 -9.06
N LEU A 887 5.78 -27.67 -7.98
CA LEU A 887 6.40 -26.35 -8.01
C LEU A 887 7.92 -26.42 -8.25
N ASP A 888 8.61 -27.46 -7.76
CA ASP A 888 10.06 -27.61 -7.93
C ASP A 888 10.48 -27.59 -9.41
N ALA A 889 9.65 -28.13 -10.31
CA ALA A 889 9.90 -28.04 -11.75
C ALA A 889 9.87 -26.59 -12.27
N LEU A 890 8.93 -25.77 -11.79
CA LEU A 890 8.84 -24.34 -12.14
C LEU A 890 10.01 -23.54 -11.54
N PHE A 891 10.40 -23.84 -10.30
CA PHE A 891 11.58 -23.24 -9.69
C PHE A 891 12.86 -23.59 -10.46
N ALA A 892 13.02 -24.84 -10.88
CA ALA A 892 14.19 -25.29 -11.65
C ALA A 892 14.25 -24.66 -13.04
N ALA A 893 13.10 -24.46 -13.69
CA ALA A 893 13.00 -23.83 -15.01
C ALA A 893 13.18 -22.30 -14.97
N GLY A 894 12.80 -21.66 -13.86
CA GLY A 894 12.81 -20.22 -13.68
C GLY A 894 14.21 -19.60 -13.62
N ALA A 895 14.26 -18.27 -13.45
CA ALA A 895 15.51 -17.57 -13.17
C ALA A 895 15.49 -16.96 -11.78
N ARG A 896 16.50 -17.32 -10.99
CA ARG A 896 16.69 -16.78 -9.66
C ARG A 896 17.07 -15.30 -9.74
N LEU A 897 16.43 -14.49 -8.90
CA LEU A 897 16.86 -13.12 -8.65
C LEU A 897 18.14 -13.15 -7.81
N ASP A 898 19.20 -12.54 -8.35
CA ASP A 898 20.50 -12.43 -7.70
C ASP A 898 20.73 -10.97 -7.28
N PRO A 899 20.90 -10.68 -5.96
CA PRO A 899 21.26 -9.34 -5.52
C PRO A 899 22.65 -8.92 -6.01
N GLY A 900 23.45 -9.85 -6.54
CA GLY A 900 24.71 -9.62 -7.26
C GLY A 900 24.56 -9.11 -8.68
N ASP A 901 23.41 -9.30 -9.32
CA ASP A 901 23.18 -8.94 -10.72
C ASP A 901 23.18 -7.40 -10.91
N PRO A 902 24.04 -6.85 -11.78
CA PRO A 902 24.05 -5.41 -12.07
C PRO A 902 22.67 -4.88 -12.49
N SER A 903 21.92 -5.61 -13.32
CA SER A 903 20.60 -5.18 -13.78
C SER A 903 19.59 -5.07 -12.64
N TRP A 904 19.70 -5.93 -11.63
CA TRP A 904 18.88 -5.85 -10.42
C TRP A 904 19.30 -4.66 -9.54
N ARG A 905 20.61 -4.47 -9.35
CA ARG A 905 21.18 -3.40 -8.52
C ARG A 905 20.90 -2.01 -9.08
N ASP A 906 21.05 -1.82 -10.38
CA ASP A 906 20.88 -0.52 -11.05
C ASP A 906 19.42 -0.05 -10.98
N GLY A 907 18.47 -0.98 -10.93
CA GLY A 907 17.04 -0.69 -10.73
C GLY A 907 16.63 -0.39 -9.29
N ALA A 908 17.47 -0.69 -8.28
CA ALA A 908 17.10 -0.59 -6.87
C ALA A 908 16.64 0.82 -6.43
N PRO A 909 17.27 1.94 -6.86
CA PRO A 909 16.78 3.28 -6.50
C PRO A 909 15.35 3.55 -7.01
N ARG A 910 15.02 3.08 -8.22
CA ARG A 910 13.69 3.24 -8.81
C ARG A 910 12.66 2.39 -8.07
N ARG A 911 12.99 1.12 -7.75
CA ARG A 911 12.11 0.23 -6.98
C ARG A 911 11.87 0.75 -5.56
N ALA A 912 12.90 1.19 -4.87
CA ALA A 912 12.80 1.79 -3.54
C ALA A 912 11.88 3.03 -3.53
N ARG A 913 11.96 3.85 -4.58
CA ARG A 913 11.05 4.98 -4.78
C ARG A 913 9.61 4.52 -4.94
N LEU A 914 9.33 3.62 -5.88
CA LEU A 914 7.97 3.13 -6.13
C LEU A 914 7.34 2.46 -4.89
N ARG A 915 8.15 1.67 -4.19
CA ARG A 915 7.76 1.02 -2.92
C ARG A 915 7.27 2.02 -1.87
N ARG A 916 7.95 3.16 -1.70
CA ARG A 916 7.58 4.20 -0.72
C ARG A 916 6.16 4.75 -0.94
N PHE A 917 5.69 4.73 -2.19
CA PHE A 917 4.39 5.27 -2.54
C PHE A 917 3.29 4.22 -2.56
N TRP A 918 3.56 2.93 -2.36
CA TRP A 918 2.54 1.91 -2.20
C TRP A 918 1.90 1.96 -0.80
N PRO A 919 0.58 1.68 -0.65
CA PRO A 919 -0.48 1.49 -1.63
C PRO A 919 -1.04 2.83 -2.10
N ARG A 920 -0.48 3.95 -1.62
CA ARG A 920 -0.90 5.30 -1.95
C ARG A 920 -0.98 5.51 -3.49
N VAL A 921 -0.15 4.83 -4.30
CA VAL A 921 -0.14 4.82 -5.79
C VAL A 921 -1.45 4.32 -6.39
N LEU A 922 -2.08 3.32 -5.76
CA LEU A 922 -3.36 2.78 -6.19
C LEU A 922 -4.54 3.35 -5.41
N GLY A 923 -4.29 3.94 -4.24
CA GLY A 923 -5.25 4.37 -3.25
C GLY A 923 -5.86 5.71 -3.55
#